data_AF-A0A914B298-F1
#
_entry.id   AF-A0A914B298-F1
#
_cell.length_a   1.000
_cell.length_b   1.000
_cell.length_c   1.000
_cell.angle_alpha   90.00
_cell.angle_beta   90.00
_cell.angle_gamma   90.00
#
_symmetry.space_group_name_H-M   'P 1'
#
loop_
_entity.id
_entity.type
_entity.pdbx_description
1 polymer ?
#
loop_
_entity_poly.entity_id
_entity_poly.type
_entity_poly.pdbx_seq_one_letter_code
_entity_poly.pdbx_strand_id
1 'polypeptide(L)'
;MLMYFGACLRHHDRYMHQDISQPLLESLKVTVTHACDMPVVRNQTMIHIMEWLQLHATHPSFHKHFVDVQTLVLFGVCDVWSAVRNTCVTRLGRIASNITLQEMESLFSELAKICLNQGSTWQCVEGALMAISMLLKCFQWIGVLPASTLEEKSTGKSQYYLKIGEQELSQLPEFICSCISSVVYPLLAHPQVSVRDHATKAFSTYLSRCDFKVAVESLKEAVSKLGQDEKMERLKALSFGDCISLPHYAVLQPNYNFMAACQAEGLLSVCLYLIKHVQSGVLLLNWPKYFSTFSLNLMHPASTVRQAASVIFKYIVAKESDNSGLLKLVLQALCANWSIDITDLMECSTKQYHSTVKHEVKSNGQISRQGTFRRQFSVELEKQQSILTLHKIQGVTFQDKQFCQAWEWREGRLFAYELIVKFLIINHIHYLFPSYALLSPKFDGSVSADNAVTLSRKPALPERSVCSKSFSHGSASQNQSLTRSVSERRKQMLQRTSILWKKGPSRPRSSTLAEGTFFKKQFTKHYSYFTNQSKPKHKEKSSVNFATSLLCKARDVDAILKITQSPDQSPKMSIPFPVVSQGHERTKQPPDVMMLLNSALAVSKVLGNQDTSELDWLQNVELQPLSSLLRQMLLQTISCHADGRWEVRRMAQQALPLITECVRWYDMAVLTSLWNDYLQPTASLMSYGLALTMAVSVQHVVRLVHLKDDPPVSWKDPDVCRGITLPIITAVAEGLPKWCGIILSLLERTSVDQLTVVTLEIIMTTQAYLPDLLPQQYEYEVAVLKKILHVFCHAHPLHPLSQLHSLQSSSRIFESPIEGYLSCLSKADCLECPAYQVERYMLTELHQLIPTFLQSCCVQGACSLLPVLLHMLRHYSQDSQITKCLLDGCVIIGKKIYRWMQQSKDHEEKELIHNVQAAVEEITTLVADKESEMATLKLLLDVFLLISDLVQTEKLTVMLSALSSRLEQSGSVDMSNTTHKNSEKEDTTNLVYLSNNISADQNNNGDSSDDDEEDKKHGASQAAESLSLSVSSGSGQMAWPTHVGSPEDQHGSNDGSDSDWDSWDDEQEDQASLYSMVSQFFQKLQEAHKSSLHNTCGQSALVLAICQLDEKDQTVLKKLLINE
;
A
#
# COMPACT_ATOMS: atom_id res chain seq x y z
N MET A 1 -42.18 -22.78 -21.33
CA MET A 1 -41.18 -23.28 -20.36
C MET A 1 -41.35 -22.71 -18.96
N LEU A 2 -41.39 -21.38 -18.76
CA LEU A 2 -41.65 -20.77 -17.43
C LEU A 2 -42.98 -21.20 -16.78
N MET A 3 -44.05 -21.43 -17.57
CA MET A 3 -45.31 -22.01 -17.05
C MET A 3 -45.19 -23.49 -16.63
N TYR A 4 -44.28 -24.26 -17.24
CA TYR A 4 -44.01 -25.65 -16.85
C TYR A 4 -43.17 -25.71 -15.57
N PHE A 5 -42.23 -24.78 -15.43
CA PHE A 5 -41.43 -24.60 -14.21
C PHE A 5 -42.31 -24.17 -13.00
N GLY A 6 -43.27 -23.28 -13.24
CA GLY A 6 -44.29 -22.91 -12.24
C GLY A 6 -45.31 -24.01 -11.91
N ALA A 7 -45.47 -25.02 -12.77
CA ALA A 7 -46.29 -26.21 -12.51
C ALA A 7 -45.49 -27.30 -11.75
N CYS A 8 -44.20 -27.49 -12.05
CA CYS A 8 -43.31 -28.38 -11.30
C CYS A 8 -43.07 -27.91 -9.86
N LEU A 9 -42.99 -26.59 -9.60
CA LEU A 9 -42.90 -26.05 -8.23
C LEU A 9 -44.15 -26.32 -7.39
N ARG A 10 -45.34 -26.44 -8.00
CA ARG A 10 -46.58 -26.86 -7.30
C ARG A 10 -46.66 -28.37 -7.05
N HIS A 11 -45.83 -29.16 -7.73
CA HIS A 11 -45.66 -30.60 -7.52
C HIS A 11 -44.31 -30.95 -6.87
N HIS A 12 -43.62 -29.96 -6.30
CA HIS A 12 -42.28 -30.11 -5.72
C HIS A 12 -42.22 -31.25 -4.70
N ASP A 13 -43.23 -31.34 -3.82
CA ASP A 13 -43.33 -32.45 -2.87
C ASP A 13 -43.48 -33.80 -3.57
N ARG A 14 -44.30 -33.93 -4.63
CA ARG A 14 -44.49 -35.23 -5.29
C ARG A 14 -43.25 -35.69 -6.04
N TYR A 15 -42.51 -34.77 -6.66
CA TYR A 15 -41.29 -35.09 -7.39
C TYR A 15 -40.14 -35.48 -6.45
N MET A 16 -39.99 -34.80 -5.31
CA MET A 16 -38.96 -35.10 -4.32
C MET A 16 -39.12 -36.48 -3.64
N HIS A 17 -40.27 -37.13 -3.81
CA HIS A 17 -40.52 -38.49 -3.31
C HIS A 17 -40.51 -39.56 -4.42
N GLN A 18 -40.21 -39.19 -5.68
CA GLN A 18 -40.05 -40.17 -6.75
C GLN A 18 -38.69 -40.85 -6.65
N ASP A 19 -38.72 -42.18 -6.64
CA ASP A 19 -37.51 -43.00 -6.70
C ASP A 19 -36.68 -42.71 -7.96
N ILE A 20 -35.36 -42.84 -7.82
CA ILE A 20 -34.44 -42.73 -8.94
C ILE A 20 -34.76 -43.81 -9.98
N SER A 21 -35.02 -43.37 -11.21
CA SER A 21 -35.23 -44.22 -12.38
C SER A 21 -34.52 -43.64 -13.61
N GLN A 22 -34.08 -44.53 -14.50
CA GLN A 22 -33.39 -44.12 -15.73
C GLN A 22 -34.19 -43.12 -16.60
N PRO A 23 -35.51 -43.30 -16.85
CA PRO A 23 -36.27 -42.33 -17.66
C PRO A 23 -36.30 -40.93 -17.04
N LEU A 24 -36.34 -40.86 -15.71
CA LEU A 24 -36.34 -39.60 -15.02
C LEU A 24 -34.97 -38.90 -15.10
N LEU A 25 -33.88 -39.64 -14.90
CA LEU A 25 -32.52 -39.10 -15.05
C LEU A 25 -32.28 -38.57 -16.47
N GLU A 26 -32.72 -39.30 -17.50
CA GLU A 26 -32.67 -38.84 -18.89
C GLU A 26 -33.50 -37.56 -19.12
N SER A 27 -34.71 -37.50 -18.56
CA SER A 27 -35.54 -36.29 -18.63
C SER A 27 -34.84 -35.08 -18.00
N LEU A 28 -34.12 -35.28 -16.88
CA LEU A 28 -33.35 -34.20 -16.23
C LEU A 28 -32.15 -33.78 -17.08
N LYS A 29 -31.43 -34.72 -17.70
CA LYS A 29 -30.31 -34.41 -18.61
C LYS A 29 -30.79 -33.55 -19.78
N VAL A 30 -31.91 -33.94 -20.39
CA VAL A 30 -32.56 -33.18 -21.47
C VAL A 30 -32.95 -31.79 -20.99
N THR A 31 -33.55 -31.68 -19.79
CA THR A 31 -33.98 -30.39 -19.21
C THR A 31 -32.80 -29.43 -19.00
N VAL A 32 -31.71 -29.91 -18.41
CA VAL A 32 -30.50 -29.09 -18.19
C VAL A 32 -29.89 -28.63 -19.51
N THR A 33 -29.84 -29.53 -20.50
CA THR A 33 -29.30 -29.23 -21.84
C THR A 33 -30.14 -28.19 -22.57
N HIS A 34 -31.47 -28.27 -22.49
CA HIS A 34 -32.38 -27.29 -23.10
C HIS A 34 -32.36 -25.93 -22.38
N ALA A 35 -31.94 -25.88 -21.12
CA ALA A 35 -31.78 -24.65 -20.35
C ALA A 35 -30.40 -23.98 -20.55
N CYS A 36 -29.62 -24.34 -21.58
CA CYS A 36 -28.27 -23.84 -21.83
C CYS A 36 -28.19 -22.30 -22.01
N ASP A 37 -29.25 -21.66 -22.52
CA ASP A 37 -29.31 -20.21 -22.70
C ASP A 37 -29.97 -19.46 -21.53
N MET A 38 -30.40 -20.18 -20.49
CA MET A 38 -31.15 -19.62 -19.35
C MET A 38 -30.41 -19.86 -18.03
N PRO A 39 -29.36 -19.09 -17.70
CA PRO A 39 -28.47 -19.39 -16.57
C PRO A 39 -29.18 -19.44 -15.21
N VAL A 40 -30.15 -18.55 -14.97
CA VAL A 40 -30.93 -18.55 -13.73
C VAL A 40 -31.81 -19.79 -13.62
N VAL A 41 -32.50 -20.16 -14.70
CA VAL A 41 -33.35 -21.36 -14.74
C VAL A 41 -32.47 -22.59 -14.54
N ARG A 42 -31.36 -22.70 -15.27
CA ARG A 42 -30.43 -23.81 -15.15
C ARG A 42 -29.82 -23.93 -13.75
N ASN A 43 -29.47 -22.82 -13.11
CA ASN A 43 -29.02 -22.83 -11.71
C ASN A 43 -30.08 -23.40 -10.77
N GLN A 44 -31.34 -22.94 -10.88
CA GLN A 44 -32.43 -23.47 -10.05
C GLN A 44 -32.73 -24.94 -10.36
N THR A 45 -32.71 -25.35 -11.63
CA THR A 45 -32.82 -26.74 -12.03
C THR A 45 -31.74 -27.59 -11.36
N MET A 46 -30.47 -27.16 -11.41
CA MET A 46 -29.36 -27.88 -10.81
C MET A 46 -29.43 -27.91 -9.29
N ILE A 47 -29.90 -26.84 -8.63
CA ILE A 47 -30.18 -26.85 -7.19
C ILE A 47 -31.13 -28.00 -6.84
N HIS A 48 -32.26 -28.07 -7.54
CA HIS A 48 -33.27 -29.09 -7.29
C HIS A 48 -32.78 -30.51 -7.61
N ILE A 49 -32.05 -30.69 -8.73
CA ILE A 49 -31.45 -31.97 -9.09
C ILE A 49 -30.48 -32.42 -7.99
N MET A 50 -29.57 -31.55 -7.57
CA MET A 50 -28.55 -31.91 -6.57
C MET A 50 -29.16 -32.19 -5.19
N GLU A 51 -30.23 -31.48 -4.79
CA GLU A 51 -30.97 -31.76 -3.55
C GLU A 51 -31.74 -33.08 -3.63
N TRP A 52 -32.38 -33.36 -4.77
CA TRP A 52 -33.06 -34.63 -5.02
C TRP A 52 -32.10 -35.82 -5.00
N LEU A 53 -30.95 -35.70 -5.68
CA LEU A 53 -29.89 -36.71 -5.65
C LEU A 53 -29.36 -36.93 -4.23
N GLN A 54 -29.19 -35.86 -3.44
CA GLN A 54 -28.76 -35.96 -2.05
C GLN A 54 -29.75 -36.76 -1.19
N LEU A 55 -31.06 -36.52 -1.35
CA LEU A 55 -32.11 -37.22 -0.59
C LEU A 55 -32.13 -38.73 -0.86
N HIS A 56 -31.83 -39.13 -2.10
CA HIS A 56 -31.88 -40.53 -2.54
C HIS A 56 -30.52 -41.22 -2.53
N ALA A 57 -29.46 -40.55 -2.07
CA ALA A 57 -28.09 -41.07 -2.15
C ALA A 57 -27.85 -42.36 -1.34
N THR A 58 -28.75 -42.71 -0.41
CA THR A 58 -28.72 -43.96 0.37
C THR A 58 -29.58 -45.08 -0.23
N HIS A 59 -30.36 -44.80 -1.28
CA HIS A 59 -31.30 -45.75 -1.85
C HIS A 59 -30.61 -46.67 -2.88
N PRO A 60 -30.90 -47.99 -2.93
CA PRO A 60 -30.25 -48.92 -3.87
C PRO A 60 -30.39 -48.53 -5.36
N SER A 61 -31.49 -47.87 -5.74
CA SER A 61 -31.68 -47.40 -7.12
C SER A 61 -30.72 -46.28 -7.53
N PHE A 62 -30.21 -45.49 -6.57
CA PHE A 62 -29.15 -44.51 -6.82
C PHE A 62 -27.91 -45.19 -7.38
N HIS A 63 -27.43 -46.21 -6.69
CA HIS A 63 -26.22 -46.95 -7.05
C HIS A 63 -26.39 -47.73 -8.37
N LYS A 64 -27.57 -48.31 -8.59
CA LYS A 64 -27.90 -48.99 -9.85
C LYS A 64 -27.79 -48.07 -11.07
N HIS A 65 -28.13 -46.79 -10.91
CA HIS A 65 -28.13 -45.79 -11.98
C HIS A 65 -27.01 -44.76 -11.83
N PHE A 66 -25.91 -45.12 -11.15
CA PHE A 66 -24.87 -44.17 -10.79
C PHE A 66 -24.22 -43.47 -12.00
N VAL A 67 -24.08 -44.14 -13.14
CA VAL A 67 -23.50 -43.55 -14.37
C VAL A 67 -24.32 -42.33 -14.85
N ASP A 68 -25.65 -42.43 -14.77
CA ASP A 68 -26.55 -41.35 -15.16
C ASP A 68 -26.54 -40.21 -14.14
N VAL A 69 -26.45 -40.56 -12.84
CA VAL A 69 -26.27 -39.60 -11.74
C VAL A 69 -24.95 -38.85 -11.89
N GLN A 70 -23.86 -39.56 -12.16
CA GLN A 70 -22.52 -39.01 -12.41
C GLN A 70 -22.57 -38.01 -13.57
N THR A 71 -23.27 -38.33 -14.66
CA THR A 71 -23.42 -37.43 -15.80
C THR A 71 -24.12 -36.11 -15.42
N LEU A 72 -25.20 -36.17 -14.63
CA LEU A 72 -25.91 -34.99 -14.14
C LEU A 72 -25.06 -34.13 -13.19
N VAL A 73 -24.29 -34.78 -12.31
CA VAL A 73 -23.33 -34.08 -11.45
C VAL A 73 -22.32 -33.34 -12.31
N LEU A 74 -21.75 -34.01 -13.33
CA LEU A 74 -20.78 -33.43 -14.26
C LEU A 74 -21.34 -32.22 -15.03
N PHE A 75 -22.61 -32.26 -15.47
CA PHE A 75 -23.27 -31.10 -16.10
C PHE A 75 -23.28 -29.87 -15.20
N GLY A 76 -23.54 -30.06 -13.90
CA GLY A 76 -23.55 -28.97 -12.93
C GLY A 76 -22.16 -28.46 -12.57
N VAL A 77 -21.23 -29.36 -12.27
CA VAL A 77 -19.87 -28.95 -11.86
C VAL A 77 -19.07 -28.38 -13.02
N CYS A 78 -19.34 -28.77 -14.26
CA CYS A 78 -18.66 -28.26 -15.46
C CYS A 78 -19.42 -27.16 -16.19
N ASP A 79 -20.46 -26.58 -15.58
CA ASP A 79 -21.26 -25.51 -16.20
C ASP A 79 -20.41 -24.30 -16.56
N VAL A 80 -20.78 -23.55 -17.60
CA VAL A 80 -20.08 -22.31 -17.99
C VAL A 80 -20.26 -21.18 -16.96
N TRP A 81 -21.31 -21.19 -16.15
CA TRP A 81 -21.57 -20.20 -15.10
C TRP A 81 -21.05 -20.62 -13.73
N SER A 82 -20.21 -19.77 -13.12
CA SER A 82 -19.59 -20.05 -11.82
C SER A 82 -20.61 -20.25 -10.70
N ALA A 83 -21.74 -19.54 -10.72
CA ALA A 83 -22.82 -19.72 -9.74
C ALA A 83 -23.37 -21.15 -9.73
N VAL A 84 -23.55 -21.77 -10.91
CA VAL A 84 -24.02 -23.16 -11.04
C VAL A 84 -22.93 -24.12 -10.54
N ARG A 85 -21.68 -23.92 -10.96
CA ARG A 85 -20.52 -24.73 -10.50
C ARG A 85 -20.40 -24.74 -8.99
N ASN A 86 -20.34 -23.56 -8.37
CA ASN A 86 -20.25 -23.39 -6.92
C ASN A 86 -21.40 -24.12 -6.20
N THR A 87 -22.63 -23.87 -6.66
CA THR A 87 -23.86 -24.46 -6.11
C THR A 87 -23.85 -25.99 -6.15
N CYS A 88 -23.37 -26.57 -7.26
CA CYS A 88 -23.27 -28.02 -7.43
C CYS A 88 -22.15 -28.60 -6.55
N VAL A 89 -20.96 -27.99 -6.54
CA VAL A 89 -19.82 -28.44 -5.72
C VAL A 89 -20.16 -28.41 -4.22
N THR A 90 -20.82 -27.37 -3.72
CA THR A 90 -21.23 -27.28 -2.31
C THR A 90 -22.19 -28.42 -1.92
N ARG A 91 -23.08 -28.84 -2.82
CA ARG A 91 -24.01 -29.96 -2.57
C ARG A 91 -23.38 -31.33 -2.78
N LEU A 92 -22.37 -31.44 -3.65
CA LEU A 92 -21.67 -32.68 -3.96
C LEU A 92 -21.10 -33.35 -2.70
N GLY A 93 -20.60 -32.58 -1.72
CA GLY A 93 -20.03 -33.13 -0.49
C GLY A 93 -20.98 -34.05 0.29
N ARG A 94 -22.30 -33.79 0.25
CA ARG A 94 -23.32 -34.61 0.93
C ARG A 94 -23.74 -35.83 0.12
N ILE A 95 -23.62 -35.77 -1.20
CA ILE A 95 -23.81 -36.94 -2.07
C ILE A 95 -22.62 -37.87 -1.91
N ALA A 96 -21.40 -37.31 -1.97
CA ALA A 96 -20.14 -38.04 -1.89
C ALA A 96 -19.93 -38.81 -0.57
N SER A 97 -20.61 -38.45 0.52
CA SER A 97 -20.56 -39.22 1.76
C SER A 97 -21.36 -40.53 1.74
N ASN A 98 -22.25 -40.70 0.75
CA ASN A 98 -23.13 -41.87 0.62
C ASN A 98 -22.79 -42.77 -0.58
N ILE A 99 -21.85 -42.37 -1.44
CA ILE A 99 -21.41 -43.20 -2.57
C ILE A 99 -20.33 -44.18 -2.14
N THR A 100 -20.25 -45.32 -2.81
CA THR A 100 -19.21 -46.33 -2.58
C THR A 100 -17.85 -45.86 -3.08
N LEU A 101 -16.78 -46.51 -2.61
CA LEU A 101 -15.42 -46.19 -3.04
C LEU A 101 -15.20 -46.38 -4.55
N GLN A 102 -15.82 -47.40 -5.14
CA GLN A 102 -15.76 -47.67 -6.59
C GLN A 102 -16.49 -46.59 -7.41
N GLU A 103 -17.65 -46.12 -6.93
CA GLU A 103 -18.38 -45.02 -7.55
C GLU A 103 -17.60 -43.70 -7.44
N MET A 104 -16.95 -43.48 -6.29
CA MET A 104 -16.06 -42.33 -6.10
C MET A 104 -14.85 -42.40 -7.04
N GLU A 105 -14.24 -43.57 -7.23
CA GLU A 105 -13.15 -43.79 -8.18
C GLU A 105 -13.60 -43.47 -9.61
N SER A 106 -14.79 -43.92 -10.02
CA SER A 106 -15.39 -43.59 -11.32
C SER A 106 -15.56 -42.07 -11.48
N LEU A 107 -16.16 -41.40 -10.49
CA LEU A 107 -16.39 -39.96 -10.53
C LEU A 107 -15.08 -39.17 -10.56
N PHE A 108 -14.11 -39.54 -9.70
CA PHE A 108 -12.79 -38.91 -9.66
C PHE A 108 -12.05 -39.08 -10.99
N SER A 109 -12.11 -40.27 -11.59
CA SER A 109 -11.46 -40.57 -12.87
C SER A 109 -12.03 -39.73 -14.01
N GLU A 110 -13.34 -39.53 -14.08
CA GLU A 110 -13.94 -38.63 -15.08
C GLU A 110 -13.57 -37.16 -14.86
N LEU A 111 -13.54 -36.70 -13.61
CA LEU A 111 -13.07 -35.34 -13.29
C LEU A 111 -11.60 -35.15 -13.67
N ALA A 112 -10.75 -36.14 -13.41
CA ALA A 112 -9.34 -36.13 -13.80
C ALA A 112 -9.17 -36.11 -15.34
N LYS A 113 -10.00 -36.87 -16.07
CA LYS A 113 -10.01 -36.83 -17.55
C LYS A 113 -10.37 -35.43 -18.07
N ILE A 114 -11.36 -34.76 -17.48
CA ILE A 114 -11.72 -33.38 -17.85
C ILE A 114 -10.54 -32.43 -17.60
N CYS A 115 -9.87 -32.57 -16.46
CA CYS A 115 -8.70 -31.76 -16.13
C CYS A 115 -7.50 -31.97 -17.08
N LEU A 116 -7.30 -33.19 -17.58
CA LEU A 116 -6.17 -33.55 -18.46
C LEU A 116 -6.48 -33.35 -19.95
N ASN A 117 -7.75 -33.20 -20.32
CA ASN A 117 -8.16 -33.03 -21.70
C ASN A 117 -7.90 -31.60 -22.20
N GLN A 118 -7.03 -31.46 -23.20
CA GLN A 118 -6.72 -30.16 -23.81
C GLN A 118 -7.92 -29.51 -24.52
N GLY A 119 -8.94 -30.28 -24.87
CA GLY A 119 -10.19 -29.77 -25.46
C GLY A 119 -11.22 -29.26 -24.44
N SER A 120 -10.99 -29.46 -23.14
CA SER A 120 -11.90 -28.98 -22.10
C SER A 120 -11.77 -27.47 -21.92
N THR A 121 -12.91 -26.78 -21.75
CA THR A 121 -12.89 -25.35 -21.46
C THR A 121 -12.33 -25.10 -20.06
N TRP A 122 -11.72 -23.94 -19.84
CA TRP A 122 -11.15 -23.60 -18.54
C TRP A 122 -12.22 -23.61 -17.42
N GLN A 123 -13.48 -23.30 -17.73
CA GLN A 123 -14.60 -23.37 -16.80
C GLN A 123 -14.89 -24.81 -16.35
N CYS A 124 -14.87 -25.76 -17.28
CA CYS A 124 -15.03 -27.17 -16.96
C CYS A 124 -13.86 -27.68 -16.10
N VAL A 125 -12.63 -27.30 -16.43
CA VAL A 125 -11.43 -27.66 -15.66
C VAL A 125 -11.47 -27.08 -14.24
N GLU A 126 -11.82 -25.79 -14.10
CA GLU A 126 -11.99 -25.14 -12.79
C GLU A 126 -13.04 -25.87 -11.94
N GLY A 127 -14.21 -26.14 -12.52
CA GLY A 127 -15.28 -26.88 -11.87
C GLY A 127 -14.90 -28.29 -11.46
N ALA A 128 -14.15 -28.99 -12.32
CA ALA A 128 -13.64 -30.32 -12.03
C ALA A 128 -12.63 -30.31 -10.86
N LEU A 129 -11.72 -29.33 -10.81
CA LEU A 129 -10.79 -29.14 -9.69
C LEU A 129 -11.51 -28.82 -8.38
N MET A 130 -12.56 -28.00 -8.43
CA MET A 130 -13.41 -27.72 -7.27
C MET A 130 -14.09 -28.99 -6.76
N ALA A 131 -14.63 -29.82 -7.66
CA ALA A 131 -15.24 -31.10 -7.34
C ALA A 131 -14.21 -32.08 -6.76
N ILE A 132 -13.02 -32.21 -7.35
CA ILE A 132 -11.90 -33.01 -6.82
C ILE A 132 -11.55 -32.57 -5.40
N SER A 133 -11.41 -31.26 -5.15
CA SER A 133 -11.16 -30.73 -3.81
C SER A 133 -12.29 -31.10 -2.84
N MET A 134 -13.56 -31.07 -3.27
CA MET A 134 -14.69 -31.50 -2.44
C MET A 134 -14.66 -33.01 -2.13
N LEU A 135 -14.38 -33.87 -3.12
CA LEU A 135 -14.25 -35.31 -2.91
C LEU A 135 -13.13 -35.64 -1.94
N LEU A 136 -11.98 -34.98 -2.08
CA LEU A 136 -10.88 -35.11 -1.13
C LEU A 136 -11.34 -34.71 0.28
N LYS A 137 -12.14 -33.64 0.43
CA LYS A 137 -12.66 -33.21 1.73
C LYS A 137 -13.55 -34.23 2.44
N CYS A 138 -14.14 -35.17 1.72
CA CYS A 138 -14.94 -36.25 2.31
C CYS A 138 -14.10 -37.23 3.13
N PHE A 139 -12.79 -37.33 2.87
CA PHE A 139 -11.87 -38.11 3.70
C PHE A 139 -11.46 -37.29 4.94
N GLN A 140 -11.84 -37.77 6.12
CA GLN A 140 -11.60 -37.10 7.40
C GLN A 140 -10.73 -37.97 8.31
N TRP A 141 -9.69 -37.37 8.89
CA TRP A 141 -8.89 -38.04 9.93
C TRP A 141 -9.74 -38.24 11.20
N ILE A 142 -9.83 -39.48 11.67
CA ILE A 142 -10.49 -39.83 12.94
C ILE A 142 -9.44 -40.35 13.93
N GLY A 143 -9.59 -39.93 15.18
CA GLY A 143 -8.71 -40.32 16.27
C GLY A 143 -8.91 -41.77 16.75
N VAL A 144 -7.89 -42.25 17.46
CA VAL A 144 -7.67 -43.60 18.03
C VAL A 144 -8.95 -44.39 18.36
N LEU A 145 -9.07 -45.60 17.79
CA LEU A 145 -10.08 -46.58 18.18
C LEU A 145 -9.97 -46.93 19.68
N PRO A 146 -11.09 -47.06 20.41
CA PRO A 146 -11.04 -47.65 21.75
C PRO A 146 -10.54 -49.09 21.65
N ALA A 147 -9.69 -49.49 22.60
CA ALA A 147 -8.95 -50.75 22.65
C ALA A 147 -9.80 -52.05 22.69
N SER A 148 -11.08 -52.00 22.34
CA SER A 148 -12.03 -53.11 22.43
C SER A 148 -12.11 -54.01 21.19
N THR A 149 -11.39 -53.70 20.11
CA THR A 149 -11.50 -54.46 18.83
C THR A 149 -10.21 -55.12 18.35
N LEU A 150 -9.11 -55.06 19.11
CA LEU A 150 -7.85 -55.70 18.73
C LEU A 150 -7.29 -56.53 19.90
N GLU A 151 -7.69 -57.80 19.94
CA GLU A 151 -6.87 -58.85 20.56
C GLU A 151 -5.64 -59.11 19.69
N GLU A 152 -4.71 -58.16 19.59
CA GLU A 152 -3.36 -58.49 19.11
C GLU A 152 -2.33 -57.52 19.69
N LYS A 153 -1.56 -58.05 20.64
CA LYS A 153 -0.40 -57.41 21.25
C LYS A 153 0.70 -57.29 20.19
N SER A 154 0.95 -56.09 19.66
CA SER A 154 2.29 -55.50 19.58
C SER A 154 2.31 -54.18 18.81
N THR A 155 2.45 -53.10 19.58
CA THR A 155 3.01 -51.76 19.29
C THR A 155 2.00 -50.66 19.61
N GLY A 156 2.19 -50.04 20.78
CA GLY A 156 1.35 -48.95 21.31
C GLY A 156 1.49 -47.62 20.56
N LYS A 157 1.38 -47.64 19.23
CA LYS A 157 1.28 -46.42 18.41
C LYS A 157 -0.18 -46.18 18.08
N SER A 158 -0.70 -45.03 18.51
CA SER A 158 -1.98 -44.49 18.03
C SER A 158 -2.00 -44.47 16.50
N GLN A 159 -2.67 -45.43 15.87
CA GLN A 159 -2.89 -45.40 14.42
C GLN A 159 -4.07 -44.46 14.14
N TYR A 160 -3.81 -43.47 13.29
CA TYR A 160 -4.83 -42.60 12.73
C TYR A 160 -5.40 -43.29 11.48
N TYR A 161 -6.71 -43.18 11.26
CA TYR A 161 -7.38 -43.69 10.07
C TYR A 161 -8.21 -42.58 9.43
N LEU A 162 -8.41 -42.66 8.12
CA LEU A 162 -9.33 -41.82 7.36
C LEU A 162 -10.70 -42.47 7.32
N LYS A 163 -11.74 -41.71 7.63
CA LYS A 163 -13.13 -42.13 7.46
C LYS A 163 -13.74 -41.48 6.23
N ILE A 164 -14.50 -42.28 5.49
CA ILE A 164 -15.36 -41.86 4.39
C ILE A 164 -16.69 -42.60 4.51
N GLY A 165 -17.79 -41.88 4.77
CA GLY A 165 -19.07 -42.52 5.05
C GLY A 165 -18.96 -43.47 6.24
N GLU A 166 -19.20 -44.76 6.02
CA GLU A 166 -19.02 -45.83 7.01
C GLU A 166 -17.68 -46.58 6.90
N GLN A 167 -16.89 -46.32 5.85
CA GLN A 167 -15.62 -47.01 5.61
C GLN A 167 -14.46 -46.34 6.33
N GLU A 168 -13.54 -47.16 6.83
CA GLU A 168 -12.31 -46.74 7.49
C GLU A 168 -11.10 -47.21 6.67
N LEU A 169 -10.19 -46.28 6.37
CA LEU A 169 -9.02 -46.50 5.53
C LEU A 169 -7.75 -46.09 6.29
N SER A 170 -6.66 -46.83 6.12
CA SER A 170 -5.36 -46.45 6.71
C SER A 170 -4.71 -45.26 5.99
N GLN A 171 -4.98 -45.11 4.69
CA GLN A 171 -4.41 -44.07 3.83
C GLN A 171 -5.40 -43.70 2.71
N LEU A 172 -5.11 -42.61 2.00
CA LEU A 172 -5.91 -42.26 0.82
C LEU A 172 -5.85 -43.36 -0.24
N PRO A 173 -6.95 -43.61 -0.97
CA PRO A 173 -6.99 -44.60 -2.05
C PRO A 173 -5.92 -44.40 -3.13
N GLU A 174 -5.42 -45.50 -3.68
CA GLU A 174 -4.34 -45.49 -4.67
C GLU A 174 -4.71 -44.73 -5.95
N PHE A 175 -5.97 -44.81 -6.40
CA PHE A 175 -6.44 -44.06 -7.56
C PHE A 175 -6.34 -42.53 -7.38
N ILE A 176 -6.38 -42.03 -6.13
CA ILE A 176 -6.16 -40.61 -5.83
C ILE A 176 -4.65 -40.33 -5.81
N CYS A 177 -3.90 -41.12 -5.05
CA CYS A 177 -2.47 -40.90 -4.83
C CYS A 177 -1.64 -40.99 -6.12
N SER A 178 -1.96 -41.94 -7.01
CA SER A 178 -1.28 -42.12 -8.29
C SER A 178 -1.65 -41.05 -9.33
N CYS A 179 -2.85 -40.47 -9.25
CA CYS A 179 -3.39 -39.59 -10.27
C CYS A 179 -3.19 -38.10 -9.96
N ILE A 180 -3.32 -37.68 -8.70
CA ILE A 180 -3.44 -36.25 -8.35
C ILE A 180 -2.26 -35.39 -8.81
N SER A 181 -1.03 -35.89 -8.71
CA SER A 181 0.16 -35.17 -9.16
C SER A 181 0.15 -34.96 -10.68
N SER A 182 -0.28 -35.97 -11.44
CA SER A 182 -0.39 -35.89 -12.91
C SER A 182 -1.43 -34.86 -13.37
N VAL A 183 -2.49 -34.65 -12.57
CA VAL A 183 -3.53 -33.65 -12.82
C VAL A 183 -3.08 -32.25 -12.42
N VAL A 184 -2.53 -32.10 -11.23
CA VAL A 184 -2.24 -30.77 -10.65
C VAL A 184 -1.07 -30.08 -11.36
N TYR A 185 0.07 -30.76 -11.54
CA TYR A 185 1.28 -30.08 -12.02
C TYR A 185 1.13 -29.43 -13.41
N PRO A 186 0.48 -30.05 -14.41
CA PRO A 186 0.20 -29.39 -15.68
C PRO A 186 -0.71 -28.15 -15.50
N LEU A 187 -1.70 -28.24 -14.61
CA LEU A 187 -2.67 -27.16 -14.37
C LEU A 187 -2.11 -25.99 -13.56
N LEU A 188 -0.99 -26.18 -12.85
CA LEU A 188 -0.24 -25.07 -12.25
C LEU A 188 0.35 -24.11 -13.30
N ALA A 189 0.51 -24.56 -14.55
CA ALA A 189 0.96 -23.71 -15.66
C ALA A 189 -0.21 -23.06 -16.43
N HIS A 190 -1.46 -23.33 -16.05
CA HIS A 190 -2.63 -22.89 -16.80
C HIS A 190 -2.73 -21.34 -16.83
N PRO A 191 -3.08 -20.72 -17.98
CA PRO A 191 -3.14 -19.25 -18.10
C PRO A 191 -4.18 -18.61 -17.19
N GLN A 192 -5.34 -19.25 -17.01
CA GLN A 192 -6.38 -18.79 -16.10
C GLN A 192 -5.96 -18.92 -14.63
N VAL A 193 -5.90 -17.80 -13.90
CA VAL A 193 -5.50 -17.73 -12.48
C VAL A 193 -6.39 -18.63 -11.62
N SER A 194 -7.71 -18.59 -11.83
CA SER A 194 -8.65 -19.36 -11.00
C SER A 194 -8.47 -20.88 -11.14
N VAL A 195 -8.02 -21.38 -12.29
CA VAL A 195 -7.65 -22.79 -12.47
C VAL A 195 -6.40 -23.12 -11.64
N ARG A 196 -5.37 -22.25 -11.66
CA ARG A 196 -4.14 -22.45 -10.85
C ARG A 196 -4.45 -22.46 -9.35
N ASP A 197 -5.32 -21.54 -8.90
CA ASP A 197 -5.74 -21.43 -7.51
C ASP A 197 -6.49 -22.69 -7.05
N HIS A 198 -7.44 -23.18 -7.86
CA HIS A 198 -8.17 -24.40 -7.55
C HIS A 198 -7.31 -25.65 -7.64
N ALA A 199 -6.32 -25.71 -8.55
CA ALA A 199 -5.34 -26.79 -8.61
C ALA A 199 -4.48 -26.82 -7.34
N THR A 200 -3.98 -25.65 -6.93
CA THR A 200 -3.23 -25.49 -5.67
C THR A 200 -4.08 -25.89 -4.47
N LYS A 201 -5.36 -25.50 -4.43
CA LYS A 201 -6.31 -25.83 -3.35
C LYS A 201 -6.64 -27.32 -3.31
N ALA A 202 -6.84 -27.95 -4.47
CA ALA A 202 -7.06 -29.40 -4.57
C ALA A 202 -5.83 -30.17 -4.06
N PHE A 203 -4.63 -29.77 -4.49
CA PHE A 203 -3.38 -30.38 -4.03
C PHE A 203 -3.14 -30.17 -2.54
N SER A 204 -3.40 -28.97 -2.04
CA SER A 204 -3.36 -28.65 -0.62
C SER A 204 -4.30 -29.55 0.19
N THR A 205 -5.53 -29.75 -0.32
CA THR A 205 -6.52 -30.64 0.28
C THR A 205 -6.04 -32.08 0.29
N TYR A 206 -5.44 -32.56 -0.80
CA TYR A 206 -4.83 -33.88 -0.88
C TYR A 206 -3.72 -34.04 0.17
N LEU A 207 -2.76 -33.13 0.21
CA LEU A 207 -1.60 -33.18 1.11
C LEU A 207 -1.97 -33.19 2.59
N SER A 208 -3.04 -32.48 2.99
CA SER A 208 -3.50 -32.50 4.38
C SER A 208 -4.12 -33.84 4.81
N ARG A 209 -4.31 -34.78 3.89
CA ARG A 209 -4.87 -36.13 4.08
C ARG A 209 -3.85 -37.24 3.81
N CYS A 210 -2.62 -36.87 3.45
CA CYS A 210 -1.51 -37.79 3.28
C CYS A 210 -0.62 -37.82 4.51
N ASP A 211 0.24 -38.84 4.56
CA ASP A 211 1.34 -38.88 5.50
C ASP A 211 2.30 -37.70 5.30
N PHE A 212 2.91 -37.26 6.40
CA PHE A 212 3.88 -36.17 6.39
C PHE A 212 5.03 -36.37 5.38
N LYS A 213 5.44 -37.63 5.14
CA LYS A 213 6.47 -37.99 4.16
C LYS A 213 6.09 -37.54 2.74
N VAL A 214 4.83 -37.71 2.34
CA VAL A 214 4.31 -37.30 1.03
C VAL A 214 4.40 -35.78 0.86
N ALA A 215 4.14 -35.01 1.93
CA ALA A 215 4.29 -33.56 1.89
C ALA A 215 5.76 -33.12 1.70
N VAL A 216 6.70 -33.81 2.35
CA VAL A 216 8.14 -33.56 2.17
C VAL A 216 8.60 -33.91 0.75
N GLU A 217 8.16 -35.04 0.21
CA GLU A 217 8.47 -35.46 -1.17
C GLU A 217 7.85 -34.51 -2.21
N SER A 218 6.61 -34.07 -2.00
CA SER A 218 5.95 -33.07 -2.85
C SER A 218 6.67 -31.73 -2.83
N LEU A 219 7.22 -31.32 -1.68
CA LEU A 219 8.04 -30.11 -1.61
C LEU A 219 9.34 -30.26 -2.41
N LYS A 220 10.03 -31.40 -2.26
CA LYS A 220 11.23 -31.70 -3.04
C LYS A 220 10.95 -31.68 -4.54
N GLU A 221 9.85 -32.29 -4.97
CA GLU A 221 9.42 -32.31 -6.38
C GLU A 221 9.08 -30.91 -6.90
N ALA A 222 8.27 -30.14 -6.16
CA ALA A 222 7.89 -28.79 -6.56
C ALA A 222 9.11 -27.87 -6.70
N VAL A 223 10.06 -27.95 -5.76
CA VAL A 223 11.31 -27.17 -5.81
C VAL A 223 12.24 -27.65 -6.93
N SER A 224 12.31 -28.97 -7.19
CA SER A 224 13.07 -29.54 -8.32
C SER A 224 12.55 -29.06 -9.67
N LYS A 225 11.22 -29.02 -9.84
CA LYS A 225 10.58 -28.49 -11.05
C LYS A 225 10.85 -27.00 -11.19
N LEU A 226 10.72 -26.24 -10.10
CA LEU A 226 10.97 -24.80 -10.08
C LEU A 226 12.44 -24.45 -10.40
N GLY A 227 13.39 -25.28 -9.94
CA GLY A 227 14.83 -25.16 -10.25
C GLY A 227 15.22 -25.62 -11.66
N GLN A 228 14.29 -26.24 -12.40
CA GLN A 228 14.54 -26.87 -13.71
C GLN A 228 15.68 -27.89 -13.66
N ASP A 229 15.75 -28.72 -12.61
CA ASP A 229 16.88 -29.62 -12.34
C ASP A 229 17.27 -30.49 -13.56
N GLU A 230 16.30 -31.05 -14.30
CA GLU A 230 16.57 -31.85 -15.51
C GLU A 230 17.30 -31.07 -16.61
N LYS A 231 16.93 -29.80 -16.80
CA LYS A 231 17.59 -28.91 -17.76
C LYS A 231 18.97 -28.51 -17.25
N MET A 232 19.09 -28.31 -15.94
CA MET A 232 20.34 -27.92 -15.30
C MET A 232 21.37 -29.06 -15.31
N GLU A 233 20.97 -30.32 -15.12
CA GLU A 233 21.87 -31.48 -15.28
C GLU A 233 22.40 -31.60 -16.71
N ARG A 234 21.56 -31.37 -17.72
CA ARG A 234 22.00 -31.31 -19.12
C ARG A 234 23.00 -30.18 -19.37
N LEU A 235 22.82 -29.04 -18.72
CA LEU A 235 23.73 -27.89 -18.83
C LEU A 235 25.06 -28.12 -18.08
N LYS A 236 25.03 -28.82 -16.93
CA LYS A 236 26.24 -29.27 -16.21
C LYS A 236 27.07 -30.22 -17.06
N ALA A 237 26.42 -31.15 -17.78
CA ALA A 237 27.12 -32.06 -18.69
C ALA A 237 27.82 -31.34 -19.87
N LEU A 238 27.40 -30.12 -20.20
CA LEU A 238 27.95 -29.33 -21.32
C LEU A 238 28.99 -28.29 -20.86
N SER A 239 29.22 -28.11 -19.55
CA SER A 239 30.08 -27.06 -19.01
C SER A 239 31.32 -27.64 -18.31
N PHE A 240 32.50 -27.12 -18.67
CA PHE A 240 33.78 -27.49 -18.06
C PHE A 240 33.98 -26.69 -16.75
N GLY A 241 33.40 -27.16 -15.64
CA GLY A 241 33.75 -26.66 -14.30
C GLY A 241 32.77 -27.03 -13.20
N ASP A 242 33.30 -27.44 -12.05
CA ASP A 242 32.58 -27.85 -10.81
C ASP A 242 31.71 -26.74 -10.17
N CYS A 243 31.67 -25.54 -10.76
CA CYS A 243 31.10 -24.34 -10.16
C CYS A 243 29.57 -24.22 -10.30
N ILE A 244 28.94 -24.98 -11.21
CA ILE A 244 27.48 -24.98 -11.38
C ILE A 244 26.87 -26.00 -10.42
N SER A 245 26.91 -25.75 -9.11
CA SER A 245 26.27 -26.63 -8.13
C SER A 245 24.86 -26.17 -7.77
N LEU A 246 24.61 -24.86 -7.66
CA LEU A 246 23.36 -24.30 -7.13
C LEU A 246 22.46 -23.60 -8.19
N PRO A 247 21.12 -23.76 -8.12
CA PRO A 247 20.15 -23.22 -9.09
C PRO A 247 20.28 -21.75 -9.50
N HIS A 248 20.58 -20.81 -8.59
CA HIS A 248 20.63 -19.38 -8.92
C HIS A 248 21.82 -19.03 -9.83
N TYR A 249 22.89 -19.84 -9.84
CA TYR A 249 24.01 -19.70 -10.78
C TYR A 249 23.61 -19.95 -12.23
N ALA A 250 22.47 -20.59 -12.50
CA ALA A 250 22.02 -20.88 -13.85
C ALA A 250 21.77 -19.62 -14.69
N VAL A 251 21.38 -18.48 -14.07
CA VAL A 251 21.11 -17.22 -14.78
C VAL A 251 22.37 -16.64 -15.45
N LEU A 252 23.57 -16.99 -14.98
CA LEU A 252 24.82 -16.55 -15.60
C LEU A 252 25.08 -17.22 -16.95
N GLN A 253 24.31 -18.26 -17.31
CA GLN A 253 24.46 -18.91 -18.59
C GLN A 253 23.76 -18.07 -19.68
N PRO A 254 24.43 -17.80 -20.81
CA PRO A 254 23.88 -16.93 -21.87
C PRO A 254 22.59 -17.45 -22.51
N ASN A 255 22.32 -18.76 -22.40
CA ASN A 255 21.13 -19.42 -22.95
C ASN A 255 20.10 -19.80 -21.87
N TYR A 256 20.21 -19.23 -20.67
CA TYR A 256 19.24 -19.51 -19.61
C TYR A 256 17.89 -18.84 -19.93
N ASN A 257 16.83 -19.66 -19.92
CA ASN A 257 15.47 -19.18 -20.08
C ASN A 257 14.71 -19.46 -18.79
N PHE A 258 14.15 -18.40 -18.21
CA PHE A 258 13.27 -18.50 -17.06
C PHE A 258 12.03 -19.37 -17.39
N MET A 259 11.49 -19.99 -16.35
CA MET A 259 10.19 -20.68 -16.43
C MET A 259 9.09 -19.68 -16.82
N ALA A 260 8.03 -20.13 -17.47
CA ALA A 260 6.89 -19.25 -17.74
C ALA A 260 6.27 -18.73 -16.42
N ALA A 261 5.88 -17.46 -16.39
CA ALA A 261 5.41 -16.79 -15.18
C ALA A 261 4.27 -17.54 -14.47
N CYS A 262 3.23 -17.95 -15.22
CA CYS A 262 2.09 -18.71 -14.68
C CYS A 262 2.53 -20.01 -13.98
N GLN A 263 3.47 -20.75 -14.59
CA GLN A 263 3.98 -22.01 -14.05
C GLN A 263 4.83 -21.77 -12.79
N ALA A 264 5.70 -20.77 -12.82
CA ALA A 264 6.52 -20.41 -11.67
C ALA A 264 5.64 -19.97 -10.48
N GLU A 265 4.64 -19.11 -10.71
CA GLU A 265 3.66 -18.71 -9.70
C GLU A 265 2.89 -19.90 -9.12
N GLY A 266 2.39 -20.80 -9.96
CA GLY A 266 1.65 -21.98 -9.52
C GLY A 266 2.51 -22.89 -8.63
N LEU A 267 3.76 -23.16 -9.03
CA LEU A 267 4.70 -23.94 -8.22
C LEU A 267 5.11 -23.24 -6.93
N LEU A 268 5.35 -21.92 -6.96
CA LEU A 268 5.63 -21.11 -5.77
C LEU A 268 4.44 -21.12 -4.79
N SER A 269 3.21 -21.14 -5.29
CA SER A 269 1.99 -21.21 -4.48
C SER A 269 1.87 -22.55 -3.77
N VAL A 270 2.20 -23.65 -4.45
CA VAL A 270 2.32 -24.98 -3.83
C VAL A 270 3.44 -25.03 -2.80
N CYS A 271 4.63 -24.49 -3.13
CA CYS A 271 5.75 -24.40 -2.19
C CYS A 271 5.36 -23.60 -0.95
N LEU A 272 4.67 -22.47 -1.11
CA LEU A 272 4.20 -21.64 0.00
C LEU A 272 3.22 -22.40 0.91
N TYR A 273 2.27 -23.13 0.32
CA TYR A 273 1.37 -23.99 1.10
C TYR A 273 2.17 -25.03 1.90
N LEU A 274 3.04 -25.79 1.24
CA LEU A 274 3.87 -26.82 1.87
C LEU A 274 4.75 -26.24 2.98
N ILE A 275 5.42 -25.12 2.73
CA ILE A 275 6.25 -24.42 3.72
C ILE A 275 5.45 -24.06 4.96
N LYS A 276 4.18 -23.66 4.85
CA LYS A 276 3.33 -23.42 6.04
C LYS A 276 3.09 -24.66 6.90
N HIS A 277 3.13 -25.87 6.31
CA HIS A 277 2.79 -27.11 6.99
C HIS A 277 4.00 -27.94 7.47
N VAL A 278 5.18 -27.84 6.81
CA VAL A 278 6.24 -28.87 6.91
C VAL A 278 7.29 -28.79 8.04
N GLN A 279 7.14 -28.20 9.24
CA GLN A 279 8.31 -27.92 10.15
C GLN A 279 9.51 -27.15 9.48
N SER A 280 10.35 -26.40 10.22
CA SER A 280 11.48 -25.72 9.55
C SER A 280 12.66 -26.66 9.31
N GLY A 281 12.85 -27.66 10.18
CA GLY A 281 13.99 -28.59 10.11
C GLY A 281 14.06 -29.34 8.79
N VAL A 282 12.91 -29.60 8.13
CA VAL A 282 12.84 -30.18 6.79
C VAL A 282 13.53 -29.28 5.76
N LEU A 283 13.37 -27.97 5.87
CA LEU A 283 13.99 -27.00 4.97
C LEU A 283 15.51 -26.97 5.15
N LEU A 284 15.99 -27.19 6.37
CA LEU A 284 17.41 -27.17 6.70
C LEU A 284 18.19 -28.35 6.11
N LEU A 285 17.55 -29.51 5.92
CA LEU A 285 18.20 -30.69 5.32
C LEU A 285 18.75 -30.43 3.91
N ASN A 286 18.10 -29.55 3.13
CA ASN A 286 18.56 -29.18 1.79
C ASN A 286 18.50 -27.67 1.55
N TRP A 287 18.87 -26.91 2.59
CA TRP A 287 18.76 -25.45 2.60
C TRP A 287 19.46 -24.79 1.41
N PRO A 288 20.72 -25.15 1.04
CA PRO A 288 21.40 -24.49 -0.07
C PRO A 288 20.61 -24.60 -1.38
N LYS A 289 20.02 -25.77 -1.66
CA LYS A 289 19.18 -25.98 -2.85
C LYS A 289 17.89 -25.16 -2.78
N TYR A 290 17.15 -25.25 -1.67
CA TYR A 290 15.88 -24.55 -1.52
C TYR A 290 16.03 -23.04 -1.57
N PHE A 291 16.97 -22.48 -0.80
CA PHE A 291 17.26 -21.05 -0.82
C PHE A 291 17.66 -20.59 -2.22
N SER A 292 18.56 -21.33 -2.87
CA SER A 292 19.01 -21.03 -4.22
C SER A 292 17.87 -21.03 -5.24
N THR A 293 16.96 -22.00 -5.20
CA THR A 293 15.80 -22.04 -6.10
C THR A 293 14.85 -20.87 -5.86
N PHE A 294 14.58 -20.50 -4.61
CA PHE A 294 13.75 -19.33 -4.33
C PHE A 294 14.45 -18.01 -4.72
N SER A 295 15.76 -17.92 -4.51
CA SER A 295 16.57 -16.76 -4.93
C SER A 295 16.63 -16.62 -6.45
N LEU A 296 16.66 -17.72 -7.21
CA LEU A 296 16.52 -17.71 -8.67
C LEU A 296 15.21 -17.04 -9.09
N ASN A 297 14.11 -17.32 -8.38
CA ASN A 297 12.81 -16.73 -8.68
C ASN A 297 12.67 -15.27 -8.23
N LEU A 298 13.54 -14.76 -7.35
CA LEU A 298 13.67 -13.32 -7.11
C LEU A 298 14.27 -12.57 -8.32
N MET A 299 14.94 -13.27 -9.24
CA MET A 299 15.49 -12.71 -10.49
C MET A 299 14.53 -12.80 -11.68
N HIS A 300 13.38 -13.45 -11.48
CA HIS A 300 12.47 -13.73 -12.58
C HIS A 300 11.98 -12.42 -13.22
N PRO A 301 11.82 -12.32 -14.56
CA PRO A 301 11.42 -11.08 -15.24
C PRO A 301 10.01 -10.59 -14.90
N ALA A 302 9.07 -11.51 -14.64
CA ALA A 302 7.73 -11.16 -14.14
C ALA A 302 7.74 -10.77 -12.65
N SER A 303 7.24 -9.57 -12.33
CA SER A 303 7.17 -9.05 -10.94
C SER A 303 6.32 -9.94 -10.03
N THR A 304 5.23 -10.50 -10.53
CA THR A 304 4.35 -11.41 -9.78
C THR A 304 5.08 -12.66 -9.24
N VAL A 305 6.02 -13.22 -10.01
CA VAL A 305 6.89 -14.32 -9.57
C VAL A 305 7.86 -13.86 -8.48
N ARG A 306 8.49 -12.68 -8.64
CA ARG A 306 9.36 -12.09 -7.62
C ARG A 306 8.61 -11.85 -6.30
N GLN A 307 7.36 -11.38 -6.40
CA GLN A 307 6.49 -11.18 -5.25
C GLN A 307 6.15 -12.50 -4.56
N ALA A 308 5.75 -13.52 -5.30
CA ALA A 308 5.46 -14.85 -4.76
C ALA A 308 6.69 -15.49 -4.07
N ALA A 309 7.87 -15.37 -4.69
CA ALA A 309 9.13 -15.85 -4.10
C ALA A 309 9.51 -15.07 -2.82
N SER A 310 9.31 -13.75 -2.80
CA SER A 310 9.55 -12.93 -1.60
C SER A 310 8.64 -13.31 -0.43
N VAL A 311 7.38 -13.65 -0.72
CA VAL A 311 6.42 -14.14 0.28
C VAL A 311 6.90 -15.44 0.92
N ILE A 312 7.53 -16.33 0.16
CA ILE A 312 8.12 -17.57 0.72
C ILE A 312 9.14 -17.24 1.81
N PHE A 313 10.08 -16.32 1.58
CA PHE A 313 11.08 -15.95 2.59
C PHE A 313 10.46 -15.38 3.86
N LYS A 314 9.44 -14.53 3.72
CA LYS A 314 8.65 -14.03 4.86
C LYS A 314 8.05 -15.19 5.67
N TYR A 315 7.43 -16.17 5.02
CA TYR A 315 6.81 -17.29 5.72
C TYR A 315 7.82 -18.26 6.34
N ILE A 316 8.99 -18.46 5.74
CA ILE A 316 10.08 -19.24 6.34
C ILE A 316 10.49 -18.63 7.68
N VAL A 317 10.70 -17.31 7.72
CA VAL A 317 11.04 -16.58 8.96
C VAL A 317 9.88 -16.60 9.96
N ALA A 318 8.64 -16.36 9.50
CA ALA A 318 7.50 -16.24 10.40
C ALA A 318 7.09 -17.56 11.06
N LYS A 319 7.39 -18.69 10.41
CA LYS A 319 7.04 -20.04 10.86
C LYS A 319 7.74 -20.43 12.16
N GLU A 320 8.96 -19.96 12.37
CA GLU A 320 9.68 -20.13 13.63
C GLU A 320 10.05 -18.78 14.21
N SER A 321 9.03 -18.05 14.66
CA SER A 321 9.21 -16.78 15.38
C SER A 321 10.05 -16.89 16.65
N ASP A 322 10.40 -18.11 17.07
CA ASP A 322 11.24 -18.40 18.22
C ASP A 322 12.70 -18.71 17.86
N ASN A 323 13.03 -18.84 16.58
CA ASN A 323 14.35 -19.24 16.10
C ASN A 323 15.10 -18.07 15.44
N SER A 324 15.90 -17.34 16.21
CA SER A 324 16.75 -16.26 15.72
C SER A 324 17.79 -16.73 14.71
N GLY A 325 18.27 -17.97 14.81
CA GLY A 325 19.21 -18.56 13.87
C GLY A 325 18.64 -18.64 12.45
N LEU A 326 17.37 -19.04 12.30
CA LEU A 326 16.73 -19.12 10.98
C LEU A 326 16.52 -17.73 10.36
N LEU A 327 16.15 -16.75 11.18
CA LEU A 327 16.07 -15.34 10.75
C LEU A 327 17.42 -14.86 10.20
N LYS A 328 18.50 -15.03 10.98
CA LYS A 328 19.85 -14.61 10.58
C LYS A 328 20.31 -15.33 9.32
N LEU A 329 20.07 -16.64 9.22
CA LEU A 329 20.41 -17.45 8.05
C LEU A 329 19.72 -16.92 6.77
N VAL A 330 18.42 -16.63 6.83
CA VAL A 330 17.66 -16.09 5.68
C VAL A 330 18.16 -14.71 5.30
N LEU A 331 18.29 -13.79 6.26
CA LEU A 331 18.71 -12.41 5.98
C LEU A 331 20.16 -12.36 5.48
N GLN A 332 21.06 -13.13 6.07
CA GLN A 332 22.45 -13.23 5.62
C GLN A 332 22.54 -13.74 4.18
N ALA A 333 21.76 -14.74 3.82
CA ALA A 333 21.73 -15.26 2.45
C ALA A 333 21.08 -14.28 1.45
N LEU A 334 20.09 -13.48 1.86
CA LEU A 334 19.52 -12.39 1.06
C LEU A 334 20.46 -11.17 0.95
N CYS A 335 21.36 -10.98 1.91
CA CYS A 335 22.39 -9.93 1.85
C CYS A 335 23.65 -10.38 1.08
N ALA A 336 23.89 -11.69 0.99
CA ALA A 336 25.07 -12.27 0.36
C ALA A 336 25.17 -11.90 -1.13
N ASN A 337 26.40 -11.82 -1.63
CA ASN A 337 26.73 -11.48 -3.01
C ASN A 337 26.20 -10.12 -3.46
N TRP A 338 25.88 -9.23 -2.51
CA TRP A 338 25.49 -7.83 -2.74
C TRP A 338 26.35 -6.90 -1.88
N SER A 339 27.65 -6.87 -2.16
CA SER A 339 28.58 -5.97 -1.48
C SER A 339 28.35 -4.53 -1.92
N ILE A 340 28.34 -3.61 -0.97
CA ILE A 340 28.27 -2.17 -1.22
C ILE A 340 29.62 -1.55 -0.89
N ASP A 341 30.23 -0.87 -1.85
CA ASP A 341 31.38 -0.02 -1.57
C ASP A 341 30.88 1.31 -0.98
N ILE A 342 31.27 1.58 0.26
CA ILE A 342 30.88 2.83 0.94
C ILE A 342 31.50 4.03 0.23
N THR A 343 32.69 3.87 -0.34
CA THR A 343 33.38 4.92 -1.12
C THR A 343 32.52 5.34 -2.30
N ASP A 344 31.92 4.39 -3.02
CA ASP A 344 31.00 4.68 -4.12
C ASP A 344 29.77 5.47 -3.65
N LEU A 345 29.19 5.13 -2.48
CA LEU A 345 28.06 5.88 -1.93
C LEU A 345 28.43 7.31 -1.51
N MET A 346 29.69 7.54 -1.12
CA MET A 346 30.22 8.84 -0.73
C MET A 346 30.64 9.69 -1.95
N GLU A 347 31.22 9.06 -2.97
CA GLU A 347 31.75 9.71 -4.18
C GLU A 347 30.72 9.86 -5.31
N CYS A 348 29.58 9.16 -5.25
CA CYS A 348 28.43 9.36 -6.14
C CYS A 348 27.77 10.73 -5.90
N SER A 349 28.51 11.81 -6.11
CA SER A 349 28.00 13.16 -6.34
C SER A 349 27.82 13.33 -7.84
N THR A 350 26.57 13.48 -8.34
CA THR A 350 26.11 14.09 -9.61
C THR A 350 26.98 14.02 -10.90
N LYS A 351 28.06 13.24 -10.98
CA LYS A 351 29.03 13.19 -12.09
C LYS A 351 28.46 12.57 -13.36
N GLN A 352 27.25 12.00 -13.32
CA GLN A 352 26.54 11.54 -14.51
C GLN A 352 26.07 12.69 -15.43
N TYR A 353 26.14 13.95 -15.00
CA TYR A 353 25.64 15.10 -15.75
C TYR A 353 26.44 15.51 -17.01
N HIS A 354 27.68 15.03 -17.18
CA HIS A 354 28.55 15.56 -18.24
C HIS A 354 29.01 14.57 -19.32
N SER A 355 28.59 13.30 -19.27
CA SER A 355 29.10 12.30 -20.23
C SER A 355 28.28 12.11 -21.52
N THR A 356 27.07 12.65 -21.63
CA THR A 356 26.16 12.33 -22.76
C THR A 356 25.85 13.47 -23.73
N VAL A 357 26.46 14.66 -23.61
CA VAL A 357 26.30 15.75 -24.59
C VAL A 357 27.64 16.13 -25.21
N LYS A 358 28.25 15.19 -25.92
CA LYS A 358 29.13 15.52 -27.06
C LYS A 358 28.43 15.07 -28.33
N HIS A 359 27.70 16.01 -28.92
CA HIS A 359 27.13 15.94 -30.26
C HIS A 359 28.19 15.45 -31.28
N GLU A 360 27.96 14.27 -31.85
CA GLU A 360 28.52 13.91 -33.16
C GLU A 360 27.83 14.77 -34.22
N VAL A 361 28.55 15.76 -34.73
CA VAL A 361 28.23 16.40 -36.02
C VAL A 361 28.66 15.44 -37.12
N LYS A 362 27.71 14.68 -37.67
CA LYS A 362 27.95 13.82 -38.85
C LYS A 362 27.83 14.66 -40.13
N SER A 363 28.95 14.76 -40.84
CA SER A 363 29.02 15.22 -42.24
C SER A 363 28.58 14.12 -43.20
N ASN A 364 27.79 14.52 -44.19
CA ASN A 364 27.24 13.72 -45.29
C ASN A 364 28.28 12.93 -46.12
N GLY A 365 27.88 11.74 -46.57
CA GLY A 365 28.54 10.99 -47.64
C GLY A 365 27.75 9.73 -48.04
N GLN A 366 27.16 9.76 -49.25
CA GLN A 366 26.37 8.70 -49.90
C GLN A 366 27.17 7.42 -50.20
N ILE A 367 26.46 6.26 -50.25
CA ILE A 367 26.57 5.08 -51.18
C ILE A 367 25.64 3.99 -50.59
N SER A 368 24.41 3.79 -51.09
CA SER A 368 23.98 2.88 -52.17
C SER A 368 24.00 1.36 -51.85
N ARG A 369 22.78 0.77 -51.95
CA ARG A 369 22.37 -0.59 -52.35
C ARG A 369 22.14 -1.72 -51.32
N GLN A 370 20.84 -2.09 -51.28
CA GLN A 370 20.23 -3.44 -51.32
C GLN A 370 20.38 -4.40 -50.12
N GLY A 371 19.23 -4.82 -49.58
CA GLY A 371 19.05 -6.18 -49.05
C GLY A 371 18.21 -6.32 -47.77
N THR A 372 16.94 -6.73 -47.91
CA THR A 372 16.20 -7.67 -47.00
C THR A 372 16.23 -7.44 -45.48
N PHE A 373 15.13 -6.94 -44.93
CA PHE A 373 14.91 -6.77 -43.50
C PHE A 373 14.23 -8.01 -42.87
N ARG A 374 14.98 -8.84 -42.13
CA ARG A 374 14.44 -9.88 -41.22
C ARG A 374 15.43 -10.16 -40.07
N ARG A 375 15.00 -9.84 -38.84
CA ARG A 375 15.46 -10.30 -37.48
C ARG A 375 16.94 -10.65 -37.27
N GLN A 376 17.60 -9.89 -36.39
CA GLN A 376 18.50 -10.40 -35.32
C GLN A 376 18.90 -9.24 -34.39
N PHE A 377 18.62 -9.35 -33.09
CA PHE A 377 19.26 -8.54 -32.06
C PHE A 377 20.71 -9.04 -31.93
N SER A 378 21.63 -8.35 -32.58
CA SER A 378 23.07 -8.52 -32.39
C SER A 378 23.57 -7.46 -31.42
N VAL A 379 24.26 -7.93 -30.40
CA VAL A 379 24.96 -7.16 -29.39
C VAL A 379 26.21 -6.57 -30.04
N GLU A 380 26.31 -5.24 -30.09
CA GLU A 380 27.57 -4.56 -30.41
C GLU A 380 28.24 -4.14 -29.09
N LEU A 381 29.21 -4.96 -28.71
CA LEU A 381 30.07 -4.84 -27.56
C LEU A 381 31.42 -4.34 -28.07
N GLU A 382 31.63 -3.02 -28.12
CA GLU A 382 32.97 -2.48 -28.39
C GLU A 382 33.30 -1.27 -27.51
N LYS A 383 34.52 -1.36 -26.95
CA LYS A 383 35.31 -0.39 -26.19
C LYS A 383 35.01 -0.25 -24.69
N GLN A 384 35.57 -1.19 -23.92
CA GLN A 384 36.67 -0.86 -23.00
C GLN A 384 37.43 -2.12 -22.60
N GLN A 385 38.50 -2.42 -23.37
CA GLN A 385 39.57 -3.33 -23.00
C GLN A 385 40.75 -2.51 -22.46
N SER A 386 41.05 -2.67 -21.18
CA SER A 386 42.37 -2.82 -20.54
C SER A 386 42.11 -2.55 -19.06
N ILE A 387 42.12 -3.53 -18.15
CA ILE A 387 43.30 -4.26 -17.70
C ILE A 387 42.78 -5.57 -17.07
N LEU A 388 42.99 -6.68 -17.78
CA LEU A 388 43.19 -8.00 -17.20
C LEU A 388 44.69 -8.24 -17.29
N THR A 389 45.34 -8.57 -16.17
CA THR A 389 46.18 -9.77 -16.00
C THR A 389 46.90 -9.68 -14.65
N LEU A 390 46.37 -10.38 -13.64
CA LEU A 390 47.15 -11.33 -12.82
C LEU A 390 46.21 -12.04 -11.83
N HIS A 391 45.74 -13.20 -12.28
CA HIS A 391 45.06 -14.22 -11.48
C HIS A 391 45.93 -14.68 -10.30
N LYS A 392 45.30 -14.90 -9.14
CA LYS A 392 45.19 -16.23 -8.49
C LYS A 392 44.28 -16.11 -7.25
N ILE A 393 43.21 -16.91 -7.24
CA ILE A 393 42.08 -16.98 -6.27
C ILE A 393 40.99 -15.90 -6.47
N GLN A 394 40.31 -15.87 -7.63
CA GLN A 394 39.25 -14.86 -7.95
C GLN A 394 38.06 -15.42 -8.76
N GLY A 395 37.73 -16.71 -8.66
CA GLY A 395 36.61 -17.30 -9.42
C GLY A 395 35.21 -16.87 -8.94
N VAL A 396 35.03 -16.72 -7.62
CA VAL A 396 33.73 -16.43 -7.00
C VAL A 396 33.34 -14.96 -7.12
N THR A 397 34.32 -14.05 -7.00
CA THR A 397 34.08 -12.60 -6.97
C THR A 397 33.63 -12.00 -8.31
N PHE A 398 33.93 -12.63 -9.44
CA PHE A 398 33.51 -12.14 -10.76
C PHE A 398 32.04 -12.46 -11.05
N GLN A 399 31.58 -13.66 -10.68
CA GLN A 399 30.21 -14.12 -10.88
C GLN A 399 29.20 -13.35 -9.99
N ASP A 400 29.59 -13.07 -8.74
CA ASP A 400 28.77 -12.29 -7.81
C ASP A 400 28.50 -10.85 -8.29
N LYS A 401 29.47 -10.24 -8.98
CA LYS A 401 29.30 -8.91 -9.59
C LYS A 401 28.28 -8.90 -10.73
N GLN A 402 28.13 -9.99 -11.47
CA GLN A 402 27.13 -10.07 -12.55
C GLN A 402 25.70 -10.16 -12.00
N PHE A 403 25.49 -10.86 -10.88
CA PHE A 403 24.18 -10.93 -10.22
C PHE A 403 23.68 -9.57 -9.75
N CYS A 404 24.56 -8.80 -9.10
CA CYS A 404 24.25 -7.46 -8.61
C CYS A 404 23.75 -6.51 -9.71
N GLN A 405 24.13 -6.74 -10.97
CA GLN A 405 23.75 -5.86 -12.08
C GLN A 405 22.30 -6.06 -12.53
N ALA A 406 21.73 -7.25 -12.32
CA ALA A 406 20.32 -7.51 -12.62
C ALA A 406 19.43 -6.69 -11.67
N TRP A 407 18.65 -5.76 -12.24
CA TRP A 407 17.78 -4.89 -11.44
C TRP A 407 16.61 -5.68 -10.84
N GLU A 408 16.11 -6.71 -11.54
CA GLU A 408 15.05 -7.62 -11.07
C GLU A 408 15.46 -8.31 -9.77
N TRP A 409 16.72 -8.73 -9.68
CA TRP A 409 17.26 -9.37 -8.47
C TRP A 409 17.27 -8.42 -7.27
N ARG A 410 17.70 -7.17 -7.47
CA ARG A 410 17.70 -6.14 -6.43
C ARG A 410 16.28 -5.78 -6.01
N GLU A 411 15.37 -5.60 -6.95
CA GLU A 411 13.95 -5.36 -6.67
C GLU A 411 13.34 -6.52 -5.85
N GLY A 412 13.52 -7.76 -6.29
CA GLY A 412 13.00 -8.95 -5.60
C GLY A 412 13.54 -9.08 -4.18
N ARG A 413 14.83 -8.81 -3.95
CA ARG A 413 15.43 -8.81 -2.61
C ARG A 413 14.94 -7.67 -1.74
N LEU A 414 14.79 -6.46 -2.28
CA LEU A 414 14.19 -5.34 -1.54
C LEU A 414 12.74 -5.65 -1.13
N PHE A 415 11.98 -6.32 -1.98
CA PHE A 415 10.62 -6.75 -1.63
C PHE A 415 10.64 -7.84 -0.54
N ALA A 416 11.57 -8.79 -0.59
CA ALA A 416 11.78 -9.75 0.50
C ALA A 416 12.17 -9.06 1.82
N TYR A 417 13.06 -8.05 1.77
CA TYR A 417 13.41 -7.22 2.93
C TYR A 417 12.18 -6.53 3.50
N GLU A 418 11.40 -5.85 2.68
CA GLU A 418 10.17 -5.18 3.10
C GLU A 418 9.23 -6.14 3.83
N LEU A 419 8.97 -7.31 3.25
CA LEU A 419 8.04 -8.29 3.81
C LEU A 419 8.53 -8.90 5.13
N ILE A 420 9.81 -9.25 5.23
CA ILE A 420 10.42 -9.79 6.46
C ILE A 420 10.45 -8.73 7.55
N VAL A 421 10.91 -7.51 7.21
CA VAL A 421 11.04 -6.42 8.18
C VAL A 421 9.68 -5.97 8.69
N LYS A 422 8.66 -5.87 7.82
CA LYS A 422 7.26 -5.64 8.25
C LYS A 422 6.81 -6.71 9.24
N PHE A 423 7.12 -7.98 8.99
CA PHE A 423 6.81 -9.05 9.93
C PHE A 423 7.54 -8.87 11.26
N LEU A 424 8.84 -8.52 11.27
CA LEU A 424 9.62 -8.31 12.49
C LEU A 424 9.07 -7.17 13.34
N ILE A 425 8.71 -6.04 12.72
CA ILE A 425 8.11 -4.89 13.40
C ILE A 425 6.76 -5.28 13.99
N ILE A 426 5.87 -5.91 13.21
CA ILE A 426 4.55 -6.35 13.69
C ILE A 426 4.69 -7.37 14.82
N ASN A 427 5.59 -8.34 14.68
CA ASN A 427 5.88 -9.33 15.72
C ASN A 427 6.35 -8.63 17.01
N HIS A 428 7.31 -7.72 16.90
CA HIS A 428 7.83 -6.96 18.03
C HIS A 428 6.75 -6.13 18.72
N ILE A 429 6.01 -5.32 17.96
CA ILE A 429 4.89 -4.51 18.45
C ILE A 429 3.80 -5.38 19.08
N HIS A 430 3.51 -6.56 18.54
CA HIS A 430 2.53 -7.48 19.12
C HIS A 430 2.94 -7.96 20.52
N TYR A 431 4.22 -8.23 20.75
CA TYR A 431 4.72 -8.62 22.08
C TYR A 431 4.81 -7.44 23.04
N LEU A 432 5.15 -6.23 22.57
CA LEU A 432 5.26 -5.04 23.41
C LEU A 432 3.89 -4.42 23.75
N PHE A 433 3.02 -4.34 22.75
CA PHE A 433 1.73 -3.66 22.81
C PHE A 433 0.59 -4.60 22.35
N PRO A 434 0.29 -5.69 23.08
CA PRO A 434 -0.68 -6.69 22.61
C PRO A 434 -2.07 -6.11 22.32
N SER A 435 -2.45 -5.03 23.01
CA SER A 435 -3.72 -4.33 22.83
C SER A 435 -3.80 -3.48 21.55
N TYR A 436 -2.67 -2.95 21.07
CA TYR A 436 -2.59 -2.24 19.80
C TYR A 436 -2.76 -3.19 18.60
N ALA A 437 -2.33 -4.43 18.74
CA ALA A 437 -2.51 -5.47 17.73
C ALA A 437 -3.94 -6.05 17.66
N LEU A 438 -4.79 -5.77 18.65
CA LEU A 438 -6.14 -6.36 18.76
C LEU A 438 -7.26 -5.55 18.09
N LEU A 439 -6.97 -4.37 17.53
CA LEU A 439 -7.89 -3.70 16.61
C LEU A 439 -7.86 -4.39 15.25
N SER A 440 -8.44 -5.58 15.15
CA SER A 440 -8.73 -6.24 13.87
C SER A 440 -9.99 -5.63 13.26
N PRO A 441 -9.93 -4.86 12.15
CA PRO A 441 -11.08 -4.79 11.27
C PRO A 441 -11.40 -6.21 10.78
N LYS A 442 -12.69 -6.55 10.80
CA LYS A 442 -13.18 -7.81 10.24
C LYS A 442 -12.69 -7.93 8.80
N PHE A 443 -11.97 -8.99 8.53
CA PHE A 443 -11.65 -9.43 7.18
C PHE A 443 -12.90 -10.04 6.55
N ASP A 444 -13.60 -9.31 5.68
CA ASP A 444 -14.51 -9.89 4.67
C ASP A 444 -13.70 -10.32 3.44
N GLY A 445 -12.83 -11.32 3.61
CA GLY A 445 -12.25 -12.05 2.47
C GLY A 445 -12.94 -13.39 2.25
N SER A 446 -14.26 -13.40 2.39
CA SER A 446 -15.14 -14.44 1.87
C SER A 446 -16.23 -13.80 1.02
N VAL A 447 -15.86 -13.26 -0.15
CA VAL A 447 -16.70 -13.46 -1.33
C VAL A 447 -16.23 -14.75 -2.00
N SER A 448 -16.50 -15.84 -1.31
CA SER A 448 -16.70 -17.18 -1.86
C SER A 448 -17.46 -17.91 -0.76
N ALA A 449 -18.69 -18.29 -1.08
CA ALA A 449 -19.62 -18.93 -0.17
C ALA A 449 -18.98 -20.16 0.48
N ASP A 450 -18.94 -20.21 1.81
CA ASP A 450 -18.86 -21.45 2.59
C ASP A 450 -18.93 -21.09 4.09
N ASN A 451 -20.13 -20.75 4.57
CA ASN A 451 -20.49 -20.89 5.97
C ASN A 451 -21.71 -21.80 6.05
N ALA A 452 -21.47 -23.10 5.97
CA ALA A 452 -22.42 -24.10 6.40
C ALA A 452 -21.68 -25.29 7.01
N VAL A 453 -22.09 -25.62 8.24
CA VAL A 453 -21.85 -26.89 8.95
C VAL A 453 -20.48 -27.03 9.65
N THR A 454 -20.43 -26.58 10.91
CA THR A 454 -19.75 -27.34 11.97
C THR A 454 -20.71 -27.60 13.12
N LEU A 455 -21.11 -28.86 13.25
CA LEU A 455 -21.84 -29.43 14.38
C LEU A 455 -20.99 -29.33 15.64
N SER A 456 -21.40 -28.49 16.59
CA SER A 456 -20.86 -28.47 17.94
C SER A 456 -21.55 -29.55 18.78
N ARG A 457 -20.79 -30.60 19.14
CA ARG A 457 -21.15 -31.56 20.19
C ARG A 457 -21.05 -30.86 21.56
N LYS A 458 -22.20 -30.56 22.19
CA LYS A 458 -22.28 -30.22 23.63
C LYS A 458 -22.45 -31.50 24.46
N PRO A 459 -21.82 -31.62 25.65
CA PRO A 459 -22.14 -32.68 26.59
C PRO A 459 -23.46 -32.38 27.34
N ALA A 460 -24.14 -33.46 27.71
CA ALA A 460 -25.46 -33.52 28.33
C ALA A 460 -25.50 -32.96 29.77
N LEU A 461 -26.65 -32.39 30.15
CA LEU A 461 -27.36 -32.45 31.46
C LEU A 461 -28.69 -31.64 31.36
N PRO A 462 -29.69 -31.85 32.24
CA PRO A 462 -31.02 -32.30 31.81
C PRO A 462 -32.16 -31.27 31.93
N GLU A 463 -33.21 -31.55 31.15
CA GLU A 463 -34.66 -31.29 31.34
C GLU A 463 -35.13 -29.94 31.93
N ARG A 464 -35.84 -29.14 31.12
CA ARG A 464 -37.32 -29.11 31.16
C ARG A 464 -37.99 -28.15 30.14
N SER A 465 -39.10 -28.68 29.63
CA SER A 465 -40.35 -28.09 29.12
C SER A 465 -40.35 -27.04 28.00
N VAL A 466 -40.66 -27.54 26.79
CA VAL A 466 -41.87 -27.22 26.00
C VAL A 466 -42.39 -25.77 26.08
N CYS A 467 -42.24 -25.01 24.99
CA CYS A 467 -43.40 -24.46 24.29
C CYS A 467 -43.06 -24.07 22.85
N SER A 468 -43.95 -24.48 21.97
CA SER A 468 -43.98 -24.37 20.53
C SER A 468 -44.40 -22.97 20.03
N LYS A 469 -43.82 -22.48 18.93
CA LYS A 469 -44.49 -22.18 17.64
C LYS A 469 -43.90 -21.00 16.85
N SER A 470 -43.74 -21.30 15.57
CA SER A 470 -44.07 -20.54 14.35
C SER A 470 -43.38 -19.20 14.02
N PHE A 471 -42.68 -19.27 12.89
CA PHE A 471 -42.46 -18.20 11.92
C PHE A 471 -43.77 -17.62 11.36
N SER A 472 -43.82 -16.30 11.18
CA SER A 472 -44.45 -15.68 10.01
C SER A 472 -43.79 -14.32 9.70
N HIS A 473 -43.58 -14.09 8.41
CA HIS A 473 -43.18 -12.82 7.80
C HIS A 473 -44.41 -11.93 7.57
N GLY A 474 -44.24 -10.60 7.59
CA GLY A 474 -45.08 -9.68 6.81
C GLY A 474 -45.34 -8.28 7.37
N SER A 475 -44.86 -7.28 6.63
CA SER A 475 -45.48 -5.96 6.31
C SER A 475 -45.63 -4.82 7.35
N ALA A 476 -44.92 -3.73 7.04
CA ALA A 476 -45.29 -2.30 6.94
C ALA A 476 -46.46 -1.64 7.72
N SER A 477 -46.08 -0.51 8.35
CA SER A 477 -46.77 0.79 8.53
C SER A 477 -47.78 1.05 9.67
N GLN A 478 -47.57 2.23 10.30
CA GLN A 478 -48.49 3.13 11.04
C GLN A 478 -49.25 2.63 12.29
N ASN A 479 -48.87 3.10 13.49
CA ASN A 479 -49.35 4.36 14.10
C ASN A 479 -49.17 4.36 15.64
N GLN A 480 -48.67 5.49 16.15
CA GLN A 480 -49.00 6.17 17.40
C GLN A 480 -49.33 5.34 18.67
N SER A 481 -48.47 5.47 19.69
CA SER A 481 -48.78 6.14 20.98
C SER A 481 -47.85 5.67 22.11
N LEU A 482 -47.64 6.57 23.08
CA LEU A 482 -46.84 6.42 24.31
C LEU A 482 -45.31 6.44 24.17
N THR A 483 -44.71 7.61 24.42
CA THR A 483 -44.16 7.91 25.76
C THR A 483 -43.79 9.39 25.86
N ARG A 484 -44.49 10.07 26.76
CA ARG A 484 -44.23 11.42 27.24
C ARG A 484 -43.13 11.36 28.31
N SER A 485 -42.34 12.44 28.34
CA SER A 485 -41.55 12.99 29.47
C SER A 485 -40.44 12.12 30.08
N VAL A 486 -39.17 12.51 29.84
CA VAL A 486 -38.35 13.29 30.79
C VAL A 486 -37.22 13.95 29.99
N SER A 487 -37.40 15.22 29.62
CA SER A 487 -36.40 16.07 28.97
C SER A 487 -36.23 17.35 29.80
N GLU A 488 -35.44 17.29 30.86
CA GLU A 488 -35.13 18.49 31.66
C GLU A 488 -33.89 18.25 32.55
N ARG A 489 -32.70 18.16 31.93
CA ARG A 489 -31.42 18.23 32.67
C ARG A 489 -30.17 18.58 31.86
N ARG A 490 -30.30 19.37 30.78
CA ARG A 490 -29.12 19.74 29.97
C ARG A 490 -29.11 21.14 29.34
N LYS A 491 -29.78 22.12 29.97
CA LYS A 491 -29.77 23.54 29.53
C LYS A 491 -29.68 24.58 30.66
N GLN A 492 -28.85 24.34 31.68
CA GLN A 492 -28.46 25.40 32.63
C GLN A 492 -27.02 25.19 33.12
N MET A 493 -26.02 25.59 32.33
CA MET A 493 -24.69 25.93 32.86
C MET A 493 -23.81 26.69 31.87
N LEU A 494 -24.34 27.69 31.16
CA LEU A 494 -23.55 28.64 30.38
C LEU A 494 -24.21 30.01 30.48
N GLN A 495 -23.86 30.77 31.52
CA GLN A 495 -23.81 32.24 31.59
C GLN A 495 -23.57 32.65 33.04
N ARG A 496 -22.30 32.87 33.39
CA ARG A 496 -21.83 33.82 34.41
C ARG A 496 -20.33 33.61 34.60
N THR A 497 -19.51 34.48 34.00
CA THR A 497 -18.47 35.26 34.70
C THR A 497 -17.58 35.97 33.68
N SER A 498 -17.71 37.29 33.63
CA SER A 498 -16.66 38.21 33.20
C SER A 498 -15.92 38.73 34.44
N ILE A 499 -14.61 38.98 34.27
CA ILE A 499 -13.72 39.79 35.14
C ILE A 499 -13.15 39.08 36.40
N LEU A 500 -11.91 38.56 36.30
CA LEU A 500 -10.77 38.97 37.15
C LEU A 500 -9.47 38.27 36.69
N TRP A 501 -8.47 39.06 36.29
CA TRP A 501 -7.09 38.58 36.01
C TRP A 501 -6.32 38.33 37.31
N LYS A 502 -5.58 37.21 37.42
CA LYS A 502 -4.32 37.12 38.20
C LYS A 502 -3.48 35.87 37.83
N LYS A 503 -2.30 36.17 37.27
CA LYS A 503 -0.98 35.50 37.25
C LYS A 503 -0.84 33.99 37.58
N GLY A 504 -0.31 33.25 36.61
CA GLY A 504 0.44 31.98 36.74
C GLY A 504 0.67 31.34 35.36
N PRO A 505 1.85 30.76 35.03
CA PRO A 505 2.11 30.24 33.68
C PRO A 505 1.42 28.88 33.53
N SER A 506 0.28 28.84 32.85
CA SER A 506 -0.43 27.61 32.52
C SER A 506 0.16 26.99 31.25
N ARG A 507 0.77 25.80 31.40
CA ARG A 507 1.03 24.85 30.30
C ARG A 507 -0.27 24.61 29.53
N PRO A 508 -0.28 24.66 28.18
CA PRO A 508 -1.49 24.38 27.42
C PRO A 508 -1.85 22.90 27.53
N ARG A 509 -3.13 22.61 27.81
CA ARG A 509 -3.72 21.28 27.71
C ARG A 509 -3.64 20.80 26.26
N SER A 510 -3.09 19.60 26.08
CA SER A 510 -3.00 18.87 24.82
C SER A 510 -4.40 18.56 24.26
N SER A 511 -4.77 19.23 23.17
CA SER A 511 -5.76 18.69 22.23
C SER A 511 -5.13 17.51 21.51
N THR A 512 -5.76 16.34 21.59
CA THR A 512 -5.43 15.13 20.81
C THR A 512 -5.53 15.42 19.31
N LEU A 513 -4.43 15.91 18.74
CA LEU A 513 -4.19 16.12 17.31
C LEU A 513 -2.84 15.44 17.00
N ALA A 514 -2.86 14.11 17.03
CA ALA A 514 -1.77 13.25 16.58
C ALA A 514 -2.36 12.09 15.77
N GLU A 515 -3.16 12.42 14.77
CA GLU A 515 -3.46 11.54 13.63
C GLU A 515 -3.18 12.33 12.35
N GLY A 516 -1.91 12.69 12.17
CA GLY A 516 -1.36 13.22 10.93
C GLY A 516 -0.91 12.07 10.02
N THR A 517 -1.27 12.18 8.76
CA THR A 517 -1.27 11.17 7.70
C THR A 517 0.12 10.95 7.10
N PHE A 518 0.82 9.93 7.61
CA PHE A 518 1.58 8.94 6.84
C PHE A 518 1.38 7.61 7.57
N PHE A 519 0.81 6.61 6.90
CA PHE A 519 0.12 5.43 7.46
C PHE A 519 -1.32 5.68 7.97
N LYS A 520 -2.31 5.84 7.06
CA LYS A 520 -3.69 5.41 7.37
C LYS A 520 -4.47 4.92 6.15
N LYS A 521 -5.18 3.81 6.37
CA LYS A 521 -6.04 3.01 5.48
C LYS A 521 -5.34 2.15 4.42
N GLN A 522 -4.53 1.17 4.87
CA GLN A 522 -4.45 -0.18 4.25
C GLN A 522 -3.53 -1.11 5.07
N PHE A 523 -3.82 -1.31 6.36
CA PHE A 523 -3.05 -2.25 7.18
C PHE A 523 -3.93 -3.02 8.13
N THR A 524 -4.53 -4.12 7.65
CA THR A 524 -4.78 -5.30 8.50
C THR A 524 -5.09 -6.51 7.64
N LYS A 525 -4.26 -7.56 7.74
CA LYS A 525 -4.62 -8.95 7.41
C LYS A 525 -3.52 -9.91 7.87
N HIS A 526 -3.96 -10.93 8.61
CA HIS A 526 -3.28 -12.17 9.03
C HIS A 526 -2.25 -12.06 10.14
N TYR A 527 -2.60 -12.55 11.34
CA TYR A 527 -1.84 -13.54 12.12
C TYR A 527 -2.72 -14.06 13.27
N SER A 528 -3.21 -15.30 13.17
CA SER A 528 -3.60 -16.09 14.35
C SER A 528 -3.40 -17.57 14.02
N TYR A 529 -2.22 -18.11 14.31
CA TYR A 529 -2.04 -19.56 14.38
C TYR A 529 -1.00 -19.92 15.45
N PHE A 530 -1.41 -20.87 16.29
CA PHE A 530 -0.69 -21.63 17.32
C PHE A 530 -0.12 -20.90 18.55
N THR A 531 -0.95 -20.79 19.59
CA THR A 531 -0.49 -21.07 20.96
C THR A 531 -1.03 -22.44 21.37
N ASN A 532 -0.24 -23.50 21.14
CA ASN A 532 -0.48 -24.78 21.81
C ASN A 532 -0.06 -24.65 23.27
N GLN A 533 -0.98 -24.19 24.13
CA GLN A 533 -0.79 -24.26 25.58
C GLN A 533 -1.27 -25.61 26.08
N SER A 534 -0.36 -26.58 26.13
CA SER A 534 -0.50 -27.72 27.04
C SER A 534 -0.49 -27.18 28.47
N LYS A 535 -1.59 -27.38 29.21
CA LYS A 535 -1.76 -26.94 30.61
C LYS A 535 -0.63 -27.48 31.51
N PRO A 536 0.14 -26.63 32.20
CA PRO A 536 0.93 -27.09 33.33
C PRO A 536 0.05 -27.08 34.58
N LYS A 537 -0.21 -28.26 35.13
CA LYS A 537 -0.54 -28.39 36.56
C LYS A 537 0.80 -28.37 37.30
N HIS A 538 1.11 -27.31 38.01
CA HIS A 538 1.72 -27.31 39.36
C HIS A 538 2.11 -25.88 39.77
N LYS A 539 1.83 -25.55 41.04
CA LYS A 539 2.19 -24.28 41.68
C LYS A 539 3.69 -24.30 42.03
N GLU A 540 4.50 -23.66 41.21
CA GLU A 540 5.80 -23.11 41.63
C GLU A 540 5.90 -21.67 41.10
N LYS A 541 6.41 -20.75 41.93
CA LYS A 541 6.72 -19.38 41.54
C LYS A 541 7.96 -19.37 40.62
N SER A 542 7.83 -19.94 39.42
CA SER A 542 8.82 -19.77 38.35
C SER A 542 8.61 -18.40 37.72
N SER A 543 9.69 -17.66 37.49
CA SER A 543 9.69 -16.44 36.69
C SER A 543 8.84 -16.67 35.44
N VAL A 544 7.81 -15.83 35.24
CA VAL A 544 7.01 -15.89 34.02
C VAL A 544 7.98 -15.66 32.87
N ASN A 545 8.30 -16.71 32.11
CA ASN A 545 9.03 -16.60 30.86
C ASN A 545 8.13 -15.78 29.91
N PHE A 546 8.26 -14.46 29.98
CA PHE A 546 7.59 -13.57 29.04
C PHE A 546 8.09 -13.97 27.66
N ALA A 547 7.18 -14.43 26.80
CA ALA A 547 7.50 -14.71 25.42
C ALA A 547 8.09 -13.44 24.81
N THR A 548 9.37 -13.48 24.44
CA THR A 548 10.08 -12.36 23.85
C THR A 548 9.88 -12.36 22.34
N SER A 549 9.81 -11.17 21.74
CA SER A 549 9.77 -11.04 20.28
C SER A 549 11.02 -11.61 19.61
N LEU A 550 10.92 -11.94 18.32
CA LEU A 550 12.05 -12.46 17.55
C LEU A 550 13.25 -11.49 17.52
N LEU A 551 13.00 -10.17 17.50
CA LEU A 551 14.05 -9.15 17.58
C LEU A 551 14.77 -9.17 18.94
N CYS A 552 14.03 -9.29 20.04
CA CYS A 552 14.63 -9.39 21.38
C CYS A 552 15.49 -10.65 21.50
N LYS A 553 14.99 -11.80 21.03
CA LYS A 553 15.75 -13.06 21.04
C LYS A 553 17.05 -12.95 20.25
N ALA A 554 16.99 -12.40 19.03
CA ALA A 554 18.17 -12.19 18.21
C ALA A 554 19.21 -11.29 18.92
N ARG A 555 18.74 -10.23 19.59
CA ARG A 555 19.58 -9.31 20.37
C ARG A 555 20.23 -9.99 21.57
N ASP A 556 19.48 -10.81 22.31
CA ASP A 556 19.99 -11.55 23.47
C ASP A 556 21.08 -12.54 23.04
N VAL A 557 20.90 -13.25 21.92
CA VAL A 557 21.92 -14.14 21.38
C VAL A 557 23.17 -13.37 20.91
N ASP A 558 22.99 -12.23 20.25
CA ASP A 558 24.12 -11.39 19.81
C ASP A 558 24.90 -10.81 21.00
N ALA A 559 24.23 -10.49 22.10
CA ALA A 559 24.88 -10.04 23.33
C ALA A 559 25.76 -11.14 23.96
N ILE A 560 25.31 -12.40 23.94
CA ILE A 560 26.09 -13.54 24.42
C ILE A 560 27.34 -13.76 23.55
N LEU A 561 27.21 -13.59 22.23
CA LEU A 561 28.34 -13.70 21.29
C LEU A 561 29.37 -12.59 21.51
N LYS A 562 28.93 -11.35 21.78
CA LYS A 562 29.84 -10.24 22.10
C LYS A 562 30.66 -10.48 23.37
N ILE A 563 30.11 -11.16 24.38
CA ILE A 563 30.83 -11.48 25.63
C ILE A 563 31.92 -12.55 25.40
N THR A 564 31.72 -13.43 24.42
CA THR A 564 32.62 -14.56 24.17
C THR A 564 33.72 -14.27 23.15
N GLN A 565 33.58 -13.22 22.33
CA GLN A 565 34.60 -12.80 21.36
C GLN A 565 35.60 -11.83 22.01
N SER A 566 36.89 -12.13 21.90
CA SER A 566 37.98 -11.24 22.35
C SER A 566 38.07 -9.97 21.46
N PRO A 567 38.36 -8.79 22.03
CA PRO A 567 38.29 -7.50 21.33
C PRO A 567 39.27 -7.30 20.15
N ASP A 568 40.25 -8.17 19.94
CA ASP A 568 41.32 -7.98 18.94
C ASP A 568 40.99 -8.46 17.51
N GLN A 569 39.80 -9.00 17.25
CA GLN A 569 39.42 -9.43 15.89
C GLN A 569 38.52 -8.39 15.22
N SER A 570 39.12 -7.52 14.41
CA SER A 570 38.35 -6.65 13.50
C SER A 570 37.55 -7.53 12.53
N PRO A 571 36.22 -7.36 12.42
CA PRO A 571 35.41 -8.17 11.52
C PRO A 571 35.80 -7.85 10.07
N LYS A 572 36.56 -8.74 9.43
CA LYS A 572 36.76 -8.68 7.98
C LYS A 572 35.43 -9.03 7.31
N MET A 573 34.87 -8.04 6.62
CA MET A 573 33.57 -8.11 5.95
C MET A 573 33.69 -8.90 4.63
N SER A 574 34.08 -10.18 4.70
CA SER A 574 34.04 -11.10 3.56
C SER A 574 32.98 -12.14 3.83
N ILE A 575 31.94 -12.18 2.98
CA ILE A 575 30.85 -13.14 3.06
C ILE A 575 31.16 -14.24 2.04
N PRO A 576 31.80 -15.36 2.41
CA PRO A 576 31.67 -16.55 1.60
C PRO A 576 30.21 -17.01 1.67
N PHE A 577 29.61 -17.27 0.50
CA PHE A 577 28.44 -18.14 0.39
C PHE A 577 28.69 -19.40 1.24
N PRO A 578 27.69 -19.95 1.97
CA PRO A 578 27.95 -21.02 2.92
C PRO A 578 28.62 -22.17 2.17
N VAL A 579 29.73 -22.66 2.73
CA VAL A 579 30.67 -23.67 2.18
C VAL A 579 31.93 -23.05 1.55
N VAL A 580 32.81 -22.54 2.42
CA VAL A 580 34.26 -22.73 2.20
C VAL A 580 34.74 -23.64 3.32
N SER A 581 34.97 -24.91 3.01
CA SER A 581 35.47 -25.92 3.93
C SER A 581 36.92 -25.58 4.33
N GLN A 582 37.12 -24.82 5.40
CA GLN A 582 38.43 -24.67 6.02
C GLN A 582 38.48 -25.52 7.28
N GLY A 583 39.33 -26.55 7.28
CA GLY A 583 39.47 -27.49 8.39
C GLY A 583 40.12 -26.83 9.60
N HIS A 584 39.32 -26.21 10.47
CA HIS A 584 39.75 -25.67 11.75
C HIS A 584 39.12 -26.42 12.94
N GLU A 585 39.88 -26.49 14.03
CA GLU A 585 39.55 -27.25 15.25
C GLU A 585 38.24 -26.78 15.89
N ARG A 586 37.46 -27.74 16.41
CA ARG A 586 36.11 -27.57 16.96
C ARG A 586 36.07 -26.64 18.18
N THR A 587 35.84 -25.36 17.96
CA THR A 587 35.32 -24.43 18.98
C THR A 587 33.84 -24.73 19.27
N LYS A 588 33.36 -24.37 20.47
CA LYS A 588 31.94 -24.52 20.84
C LYS A 588 31.06 -23.77 19.84
N GLN A 589 30.14 -24.47 19.18
CA GLN A 589 29.26 -23.85 18.19
C GLN A 589 28.34 -22.78 18.83
N PRO A 590 28.05 -21.68 18.11
CA PRO A 590 27.12 -20.65 18.56
C PRO A 590 25.74 -21.21 18.92
N PRO A 591 25.02 -20.62 19.91
CA PRO A 591 23.69 -21.05 20.31
C PRO A 591 22.68 -21.11 19.14
N ASP A 592 22.71 -20.12 18.23
CA ASP A 592 21.81 -20.06 17.07
C ASP A 592 22.04 -21.24 16.09
N VAL A 593 23.31 -21.61 15.85
CA VAL A 593 23.65 -22.74 14.96
C VAL A 593 23.24 -24.07 15.61
N MET A 594 23.43 -24.20 16.92
CA MET A 594 22.95 -25.36 17.68
C MET A 594 21.42 -25.49 17.64
N MET A 595 20.68 -24.38 17.70
CA MET A 595 19.21 -24.39 17.55
C MET A 595 18.80 -24.92 16.17
N LEU A 596 19.44 -24.44 15.10
CA LEU A 596 19.20 -24.94 13.73
C LEU A 596 19.53 -26.43 13.59
N LEU A 597 20.67 -26.85 14.13
CA LEU A 597 21.13 -28.24 14.07
C LEU A 597 20.16 -29.16 14.82
N ASN A 598 19.71 -28.76 16.02
CA ASN A 598 18.75 -29.52 16.80
C ASN A 598 17.39 -29.64 16.08
N SER A 599 16.90 -28.57 15.46
CA SER A 599 15.68 -28.60 14.65
C SER A 599 15.79 -29.54 13.45
N ALA A 600 16.93 -29.52 12.75
CA ALA A 600 17.17 -30.42 11.61
C ALA A 600 17.32 -31.89 12.03
N LEU A 601 18.07 -32.16 13.11
CA LEU A 601 18.27 -33.51 13.65
C LEU A 601 16.97 -34.11 14.18
N ALA A 602 16.09 -33.31 14.81
CA ALA A 602 14.78 -33.77 15.27
C ALA A 602 13.92 -34.27 14.10
N VAL A 603 13.93 -33.55 12.97
CA VAL A 603 13.22 -33.94 11.76
C VAL A 603 13.84 -35.15 11.08
N SER A 604 15.17 -35.20 10.96
CA SER A 604 15.87 -36.32 10.33
C SER A 604 15.52 -37.66 10.99
N LYS A 605 15.44 -37.66 12.33
CA LYS A 605 14.97 -38.82 13.11
C LYS A 605 13.53 -39.22 12.79
N VAL A 606 12.63 -38.26 12.57
CA VAL A 606 11.23 -38.53 12.20
C VAL A 606 11.12 -39.11 10.80
N LEU A 607 11.96 -38.66 9.86
CA LEU A 607 11.97 -39.14 8.48
C LEU A 607 12.69 -40.50 8.33
N GLY A 608 13.32 -41.01 9.37
CA GLY A 608 14.06 -42.28 9.34
C GLY A 608 15.39 -42.19 8.58
N ASN A 609 15.86 -40.98 8.27
CA ASN A 609 17.17 -40.78 7.66
C ASN A 609 18.24 -40.88 8.75
N GLN A 610 19.07 -41.92 8.67
CA GLN A 610 20.22 -42.06 9.58
C GLN A 610 21.46 -41.31 9.08
N ASP A 611 21.46 -40.87 7.82
CA ASP A 611 22.58 -40.16 7.24
C ASP A 611 22.59 -38.70 7.71
N THR A 612 23.60 -38.34 8.51
CA THR A 612 23.79 -36.99 9.05
C THR A 612 24.74 -36.14 8.19
N SER A 613 25.33 -36.73 7.15
CA SER A 613 26.25 -36.04 6.24
C SER A 613 25.59 -34.85 5.50
N GLU A 614 24.27 -34.91 5.26
CA GLU A 614 23.50 -33.80 4.68
C GLU A 614 23.52 -32.51 5.53
N LEU A 615 23.93 -32.58 6.80
CA LEU A 615 24.00 -31.44 7.72
C LEU A 615 25.42 -30.90 7.95
N ASP A 616 26.43 -31.44 7.25
CA ASP A 616 27.83 -31.01 7.41
C ASP A 616 28.02 -29.54 7.02
N TRP A 617 27.23 -29.02 6.08
CA TRP A 617 27.27 -27.60 5.72
C TRP A 617 26.91 -26.71 6.91
N LEU A 618 25.94 -27.11 7.75
CA LEU A 618 25.45 -26.30 8.87
C LEU A 618 26.50 -26.18 9.98
N GLN A 619 27.37 -27.19 10.13
CA GLN A 619 28.47 -27.14 11.09
C GLN A 619 29.53 -26.09 10.73
N ASN A 620 29.59 -25.69 9.45
CA ASN A 620 30.54 -24.73 8.91
C ASN A 620 29.91 -23.33 8.71
N VAL A 621 28.66 -23.12 9.12
CA VAL A 621 27.97 -21.84 8.94
C VAL A 621 28.27 -20.92 10.12
N GLU A 622 28.85 -19.76 9.82
CA GLU A 622 28.99 -18.66 10.76
C GLU A 622 27.88 -17.63 10.52
N LEU A 623 26.98 -17.50 11.50
CA LEU A 623 25.90 -16.52 11.45
C LEU A 623 26.39 -15.17 11.95
N GLN A 624 26.21 -14.14 11.12
CA GLN A 624 26.53 -12.77 11.49
C GLN A 624 25.53 -12.21 12.51
N PRO A 625 25.96 -11.27 13.37
CA PRO A 625 25.05 -10.54 14.24
C PRO A 625 23.97 -9.83 13.44
N LEU A 626 22.74 -9.78 13.97
CA LEU A 626 21.63 -9.14 13.26
C LEU A 626 21.87 -7.64 13.03
N SER A 627 22.61 -6.97 13.92
CA SER A 627 23.11 -5.59 13.70
C SER A 627 23.89 -5.43 12.38
N SER A 628 24.75 -6.39 12.05
CA SER A 628 25.58 -6.34 10.83
C SER A 628 24.73 -6.55 9.59
N LEU A 629 23.78 -7.49 9.66
CA LEU A 629 22.83 -7.76 8.57
C LEU A 629 21.91 -6.55 8.32
N LEU A 630 21.34 -5.97 9.38
CA LEU A 630 20.49 -4.77 9.26
C LEU A 630 21.28 -3.57 8.72
N ARG A 631 22.53 -3.38 9.15
CA ARG A 631 23.43 -2.37 8.58
C ARG A 631 23.63 -2.59 7.08
N GLN A 632 23.90 -3.82 6.67
CA GLN A 632 24.11 -4.17 5.27
C GLN A 632 22.83 -3.95 4.43
N MET A 633 21.67 -4.40 4.91
CA MET A 633 20.39 -4.15 4.27
C MET A 633 20.15 -2.65 4.07
N LEU A 634 20.45 -1.83 5.09
CA LEU A 634 20.29 -0.38 5.03
C LEU A 634 21.20 0.23 3.95
N LEU A 635 22.48 -0.15 3.90
CA LEU A 635 23.42 0.31 2.86
C LEU A 635 23.01 -0.14 1.45
N GLN A 636 22.53 -1.37 1.30
CA GLN A 636 22.03 -1.91 0.03
C GLN A 636 20.79 -1.14 -0.44
N THR A 637 19.86 -0.85 0.47
CA THR A 637 18.68 -0.04 0.17
C THR A 637 19.07 1.40 -0.20
N ILE A 638 20.01 2.03 0.51
CA ILE A 638 20.55 3.35 0.12
C ILE A 638 21.15 3.32 -1.28
N SER A 639 21.95 2.31 -1.62
CA SER A 639 22.54 2.18 -2.96
C SER A 639 21.50 2.14 -4.07
N CYS A 640 20.33 1.54 -3.81
CA CYS A 640 19.24 1.41 -4.76
C CYS A 640 18.48 2.72 -5.03
N HIS A 641 18.63 3.77 -4.19
CA HIS A 641 18.04 5.07 -4.48
C HIS A 641 18.65 5.73 -5.72
N ALA A 642 19.92 5.45 -6.03
CA ALA A 642 20.59 5.94 -7.23
C ALA A 642 20.35 5.09 -8.48
N ASP A 643 19.58 4.01 -8.39
CA ASP A 643 19.33 3.16 -9.55
C ASP A 643 18.58 3.93 -10.65
N GLY A 644 18.94 3.73 -11.92
CA GLY A 644 18.28 4.38 -13.06
C GLY A 644 16.84 3.91 -13.28
N ARG A 645 16.49 2.70 -12.83
CA ARG A 645 15.15 2.11 -12.95
C ARG A 645 14.23 2.57 -11.84
N TRP A 646 13.00 2.92 -12.22
CA TRP A 646 12.00 3.44 -11.29
C TRP A 646 11.57 2.37 -10.28
N GLU A 647 11.46 1.10 -10.71
CA GLU A 647 11.02 -0.02 -9.88
C GLU A 647 11.93 -0.23 -8.68
N VAL A 648 13.26 -0.21 -8.90
CA VAL A 648 14.26 -0.39 -7.85
C VAL A 648 14.26 0.80 -6.88
N ARG A 649 14.18 2.03 -7.40
CA ARG A 649 14.09 3.25 -6.55
C ARG A 649 12.83 3.25 -5.70
N ARG A 650 11.67 2.92 -6.29
CA ARG A 650 10.39 2.81 -5.58
C ARG A 650 10.48 1.78 -4.47
N MET A 651 11.06 0.61 -4.75
CA MET A 651 11.24 -0.42 -3.72
C MET A 651 12.18 0.03 -2.61
N ALA A 652 13.24 0.79 -2.93
CA ALA A 652 14.15 1.34 -1.93
C ALA A 652 13.45 2.36 -1.02
N GLN A 653 12.67 3.28 -1.61
CA GLN A 653 11.84 4.24 -0.88
C GLN A 653 10.84 3.56 0.06
N GLN A 654 10.27 2.41 -0.34
CA GLN A 654 9.35 1.64 0.50
C GLN A 654 10.07 0.86 1.61
N ALA A 655 11.23 0.27 1.32
CA ALA A 655 11.96 -0.57 2.27
C ALA A 655 12.75 0.24 3.32
N LEU A 656 13.32 1.40 2.95
CA LEU A 656 14.23 2.15 3.81
C LEU A 656 13.60 2.58 5.15
N PRO A 657 12.38 3.15 5.20
CA PRO A 657 11.76 3.54 6.47
C PRO A 657 11.51 2.34 7.39
N LEU A 658 11.17 1.18 6.81
CA LEU A 658 10.89 -0.05 7.55
C LEU A 658 12.18 -0.64 8.12
N ILE A 659 13.24 -0.74 7.31
CA ILE A 659 14.55 -1.22 7.77
C ILE A 659 15.06 -0.31 8.88
N THR A 660 14.96 1.02 8.69
CA THR A 660 15.33 2.00 9.71
C THR A 660 14.54 1.77 11.00
N GLU A 661 13.22 1.59 10.92
CA GLU A 661 12.40 1.31 12.10
C GLU A 661 12.81 0.02 12.82
N CYS A 662 13.06 -1.05 12.07
CA CYS A 662 13.51 -2.31 12.64
C CYS A 662 14.87 -2.19 13.34
N VAL A 663 15.80 -1.41 12.75
CA VAL A 663 17.08 -1.09 13.38
C VAL A 663 16.86 -0.34 14.69
N ARG A 664 15.94 0.64 14.74
CA ARG A 664 15.63 1.38 15.98
C ARG A 664 15.14 0.46 17.10
N TRP A 665 14.26 -0.49 16.77
CA TRP A 665 13.73 -1.46 17.74
C TRP A 665 14.78 -2.48 18.20
N TYR A 666 15.74 -2.81 17.34
CA TYR A 666 16.77 -3.80 17.62
C TYR A 666 18.00 -3.20 18.33
N ASP A 667 18.70 -2.25 17.70
CA ASP A 667 19.91 -1.61 18.21
C ASP A 667 20.16 -0.24 17.55
N MET A 668 19.92 0.84 18.30
CA MET A 668 20.16 2.22 17.84
C MET A 668 21.63 2.51 17.52
N ALA A 669 22.59 1.76 18.08
CA ALA A 669 24.01 1.99 17.84
C ALA A 669 24.39 1.86 16.36
N VAL A 670 23.62 1.07 15.60
CA VAL A 670 23.81 0.91 14.15
C VAL A 670 23.52 2.23 13.41
N LEU A 671 22.41 2.91 13.74
CA LEU A 671 22.08 4.19 13.12
C LEU A 671 23.00 5.31 13.61
N THR A 672 23.29 5.37 14.91
CA THR A 672 24.14 6.43 15.46
C THR A 672 25.57 6.34 14.95
N SER A 673 26.14 5.15 14.79
CA SER A 673 27.45 4.98 14.15
C SER A 673 27.43 5.43 12.69
N LEU A 674 26.42 5.03 11.91
CA LEU A 674 26.31 5.46 10.52
C LEU A 674 26.18 6.99 10.37
N TRP A 675 25.36 7.63 11.19
CA TRP A 675 25.23 9.09 11.18
C TRP A 675 26.52 9.78 11.64
N ASN A 676 27.19 9.25 12.66
CA ASN A 676 28.44 9.83 13.15
C ASN A 676 29.59 9.71 12.13
N ASP A 677 29.64 8.61 11.40
CA ASP A 677 30.78 8.28 10.54
C ASP A 677 30.60 8.81 9.11
N TYR A 678 29.36 8.84 8.59
CA TYR A 678 29.11 9.04 7.15
C TYR A 678 28.09 10.14 6.80
N LEU A 679 27.38 10.74 7.75
CA LEU A 679 26.56 11.92 7.45
C LEU A 679 27.49 13.13 7.28
N GLN A 680 27.60 13.64 6.05
CA GLN A 680 28.53 14.71 5.69
C GLN A 680 27.77 15.93 5.13
N PRO A 681 28.36 17.13 5.13
CA PRO A 681 27.76 18.35 4.58
C PRO A 681 27.68 18.38 3.04
N THR A 682 27.87 17.22 2.38
CA THR A 682 28.00 17.08 0.92
C THR A 682 26.82 16.34 0.32
N ALA A 683 26.52 16.67 -0.94
CA ALA A 683 25.49 16.00 -1.75
C ALA A 683 25.92 14.58 -2.19
N SER A 684 25.96 13.62 -1.27
CA SER A 684 26.25 12.22 -1.59
C SER A 684 25.00 11.34 -1.45
N LEU A 685 24.97 10.21 -2.14
CA LEU A 685 23.91 9.22 -1.99
C LEU A 685 23.82 8.72 -0.55
N MET A 686 24.97 8.52 0.09
CA MET A 686 25.05 8.18 1.51
C MET A 686 24.41 9.24 2.40
N SER A 687 24.74 10.53 2.19
CA SER A 687 24.18 11.62 3.00
C SER A 687 22.68 11.75 2.80
N TYR A 688 22.18 11.56 1.58
CA TYR A 688 20.74 11.54 1.29
C TYR A 688 20.02 10.39 1.99
N GLY A 689 20.53 9.16 1.84
CA GLY A 689 19.97 7.99 2.50
C GLY A 689 19.98 8.09 4.02
N LEU A 690 21.07 8.61 4.59
CA LEU A 690 21.18 8.84 6.03
C LEU A 690 20.27 9.97 6.53
N ALA A 691 20.11 11.06 5.77
CA ALA A 691 19.15 12.10 6.09
C ALA A 691 17.71 11.54 6.13
N LEU A 692 17.32 10.70 5.16
CA LEU A 692 16.02 10.00 5.19
C LEU A 692 15.86 9.15 6.45
N THR A 693 16.88 8.35 6.80
CA THR A 693 16.81 7.54 8.03
C THR A 693 16.70 8.40 9.30
N MET A 694 17.33 9.58 9.30
CA MET A 694 17.27 10.54 10.40
C MET A 694 15.89 11.19 10.50
N ALA A 695 15.32 11.67 9.39
CA ALA A 695 13.97 12.25 9.33
C ALA A 695 12.93 11.30 9.93
N VAL A 696 12.90 10.04 9.46
CA VAL A 696 11.99 9.02 9.99
C VAL A 696 12.26 8.73 11.47
N SER A 697 13.51 8.83 11.93
CA SER A 697 13.88 8.59 13.32
C SER A 697 13.46 9.73 14.25
N VAL A 698 13.62 10.98 13.84
CA VAL A 698 13.13 12.16 14.56
C VAL A 698 11.61 12.11 14.67
N GLN A 699 10.90 11.84 13.57
CA GLN A 699 9.45 11.67 13.59
C GLN A 699 8.98 10.53 14.50
N HIS A 700 9.71 9.41 14.53
CA HIS A 700 9.40 8.32 15.46
C HIS A 700 9.58 8.75 16.91
N VAL A 701 10.66 9.46 17.23
CA VAL A 701 10.91 9.98 18.58
C VAL A 701 9.83 10.98 19.00
N VAL A 702 9.39 11.88 18.11
CA VAL A 702 8.25 12.77 18.39
C VAL A 702 7.03 11.95 18.82
N ARG A 703 6.70 10.87 18.13
CA ARG A 703 5.60 9.97 18.52
C ARG A 703 5.85 9.29 19.87
N LEU A 704 7.07 8.81 20.11
CA LEU A 704 7.42 8.11 21.36
C LEU A 704 7.48 9.03 22.58
N VAL A 705 7.88 10.29 22.44
CA VAL A 705 7.93 11.27 23.54
C VAL A 705 6.52 11.48 24.11
N HIS A 706 5.51 11.64 23.26
CA HIS A 706 4.12 11.75 23.72
C HIS A 706 3.66 10.50 24.49
N LEU A 707 4.07 9.32 24.03
CA LEU A 707 3.74 8.04 24.69
C LEU A 707 4.51 7.82 26.00
N LYS A 708 5.66 8.46 26.17
CA LYS A 708 6.42 8.43 27.43
C LYS A 708 5.69 9.21 28.53
N ASP A 709 5.10 10.34 28.16
CA ASP A 709 4.42 11.25 29.09
C ASP A 709 3.00 10.77 29.41
N ASP A 710 2.28 10.24 28.41
CA ASP A 710 0.93 9.68 28.56
C ASP A 710 0.82 8.29 27.90
N PRO A 711 1.29 7.23 28.57
CA PRO A 711 1.23 5.88 28.03
C PRO A 711 -0.24 5.43 27.90
N PRO A 712 -0.65 4.89 26.74
CA PRO A 712 -2.00 4.35 26.56
C PRO A 712 -2.36 3.36 27.68
N VAL A 713 -3.57 3.51 28.24
CA VAL A 713 -4.12 2.61 29.28
C VAL A 713 -4.10 1.13 28.86
N SER A 714 -4.03 0.89 27.55
CA SER A 714 -3.98 -0.43 26.95
C SER A 714 -2.62 -1.13 27.10
N TRP A 715 -1.56 -0.44 27.52
CA TRP A 715 -0.23 -1.03 27.74
C TRP A 715 -0.24 -1.94 28.96
N LYS A 716 0.18 -3.21 28.77
CA LYS A 716 0.20 -4.20 29.86
C LYS A 716 1.25 -3.87 30.93
N ASP A 717 2.36 -3.24 30.52
CA ASP A 717 3.48 -2.88 31.38
C ASP A 717 4.16 -1.59 30.87
N PRO A 718 3.82 -0.42 31.44
CA PRO A 718 4.41 0.85 31.05
C PRO A 718 5.93 0.92 31.27
N ASP A 719 6.47 0.20 32.25
CA ASP A 719 7.89 0.24 32.59
C ASP A 719 8.73 -0.54 31.57
N VAL A 720 8.23 -1.70 31.12
CA VAL A 720 8.86 -2.45 30.01
C VAL A 720 8.84 -1.63 28.72
N CYS A 721 7.70 -1.01 28.41
CA CYS A 721 7.58 -0.16 27.22
C CYS A 721 8.56 1.02 27.30
N ARG A 722 8.63 1.70 28.46
CA ARG A 722 9.59 2.77 28.71
C ARG A 722 11.04 2.27 28.61
N GLY A 723 11.35 1.08 29.12
CA GLY A 723 12.67 0.48 29.01
C GLY A 723 13.14 0.24 27.58
N ILE A 724 12.21 0.09 26.63
CA ILE A 724 12.51 -0.12 25.21
C ILE A 724 12.51 1.19 24.43
N THR A 725 11.57 2.10 24.70
CA THR A 725 11.46 3.37 23.98
C THR A 725 12.48 4.40 24.45
N LEU A 726 12.87 4.39 25.74
CA LEU A 726 13.80 5.36 26.30
C LEU A 726 15.19 5.31 25.65
N PRO A 727 15.81 4.14 25.37
CA PRO A 727 17.06 4.09 24.59
C PRO A 727 16.96 4.76 23.22
N ILE A 728 15.82 4.62 22.52
CA ILE A 728 15.60 5.26 21.21
C ILE A 728 15.52 6.78 21.36
N ILE A 729 14.68 7.26 22.29
CA ILE A 729 14.54 8.69 22.57
C ILE A 729 15.88 9.29 22.98
N THR A 730 16.60 8.63 23.88
CA THR A 730 17.88 9.11 24.43
C THR A 730 18.95 9.16 23.34
N ALA A 731 19.12 8.10 22.54
CA ALA A 731 20.12 8.06 21.48
C ALA A 731 19.91 9.16 20.42
N VAL A 732 18.65 9.41 20.02
CA VAL A 732 18.35 10.51 19.10
C VAL A 732 18.56 11.85 19.79
N ALA A 733 18.06 12.03 21.01
CA ALA A 733 18.12 13.32 21.71
C ALA A 733 19.56 13.76 22.02
N GLU A 734 20.43 12.83 22.38
CA GLU A 734 21.86 13.11 22.63
C GLU A 734 22.64 13.39 21.35
N GLY A 735 22.27 12.74 20.24
CA GLY A 735 22.96 12.90 18.96
C GLY A 735 22.49 14.10 18.13
N LEU A 736 21.22 14.53 18.30
CA LEU A 736 20.62 15.60 17.51
C LEU A 736 21.43 16.92 17.54
N PRO A 737 21.92 17.41 18.71
CA PRO A 737 22.75 18.62 18.74
C PRO A 737 24.01 18.52 17.87
N LYS A 738 24.61 17.32 17.76
CA LYS A 738 25.79 17.07 16.93
C LYS A 738 25.43 17.03 15.44
N TRP A 739 24.36 16.33 15.08
CA TRP A 739 23.98 16.13 13.68
C TRP A 739 23.30 17.35 13.08
N CYS A 740 22.56 18.13 13.87
CA CYS A 740 21.86 19.33 13.39
C CYS A 740 22.80 20.37 12.79
N GLY A 741 24.04 20.51 13.26
CA GLY A 741 25.03 21.36 12.60
C GLY A 741 25.37 20.90 11.18
N ILE A 742 25.45 19.58 10.95
CA ILE A 742 25.67 19.00 9.63
C ILE A 742 24.41 19.16 8.76
N ILE A 743 23.23 18.91 9.31
CA ILE A 743 21.94 19.13 8.63
C ILE A 743 21.78 20.62 8.23
N LEU A 744 22.15 21.56 9.09
CA LEU A 744 22.13 22.99 8.76
C LEU A 744 23.06 23.30 7.58
N SER A 745 24.28 22.78 7.59
CA SER A 745 25.22 22.97 6.46
C SER A 745 24.73 22.34 5.15
N LEU A 746 23.96 21.24 5.21
CA LEU A 746 23.30 20.66 4.04
C LEU A 746 22.22 21.60 3.49
N LEU A 747 21.52 22.35 4.34
CA LEU A 747 20.54 23.35 3.93
C LEU A 747 21.20 24.57 3.27
N GLU A 748 22.43 24.91 3.66
CA GLU A 748 23.18 26.06 3.12
C GLU A 748 23.70 25.87 1.68
N ARG A 749 23.63 24.64 1.15
CA ARG A 749 24.00 24.32 -0.23
C ARG A 749 23.24 25.19 -1.24
N THR A 750 23.90 25.46 -2.37
CA THR A 750 23.32 26.27 -3.48
C THR A 750 22.18 25.55 -4.16
N SER A 751 22.34 24.24 -4.38
CA SER A 751 21.33 23.39 -5.01
C SER A 751 20.12 23.19 -4.11
N VAL A 752 18.92 23.30 -4.66
CA VAL A 752 17.66 22.89 -4.02
C VAL A 752 17.18 21.59 -4.66
N ASP A 753 17.14 20.54 -3.86
CA ASP A 753 16.93 19.16 -4.31
C ASP A 753 16.20 18.32 -3.24
N GLN A 754 15.98 17.02 -3.48
CA GLN A 754 15.28 16.18 -2.51
C GLN A 754 15.99 16.12 -1.15
N LEU A 755 17.34 16.18 -1.13
CA LEU A 755 18.10 16.24 0.13
C LEU A 755 17.82 17.53 0.88
N THR A 756 17.63 18.65 0.18
CA THR A 756 17.22 19.93 0.78
C THR A 756 15.85 19.82 1.45
N VAL A 757 14.88 19.16 0.79
CA VAL A 757 13.52 18.98 1.35
C VAL A 757 13.54 18.10 2.59
N VAL A 758 14.28 16.98 2.57
CA VAL A 758 14.45 16.11 3.76
C VAL A 758 15.17 16.85 4.89
N THR A 759 16.12 17.73 4.56
CA THR A 759 16.81 18.57 5.54
C THR A 759 15.87 19.57 6.20
N LEU A 760 14.99 20.21 5.43
CA LEU A 760 13.92 21.06 5.94
C LEU A 760 12.98 20.27 6.85
N GLU A 761 12.56 19.08 6.45
CA GLU A 761 11.70 18.19 7.23
C GLU A 761 12.30 17.88 8.62
N ILE A 762 13.59 17.53 8.67
CA ILE A 762 14.31 17.27 9.91
C ILE A 762 14.28 18.50 10.82
N ILE A 763 14.73 19.67 10.31
CA ILE A 763 14.83 20.89 11.12
C ILE A 763 13.45 21.34 11.60
N MET A 764 12.45 21.39 10.71
CA MET A 764 11.09 21.79 11.04
C MET A 764 10.48 20.86 12.09
N THR A 765 10.65 19.54 11.95
CA THR A 765 10.14 18.56 12.92
C THR A 765 10.84 18.71 14.28
N THR A 766 12.17 18.85 14.28
CA THR A 766 12.92 19.03 15.53
C THR A 766 12.53 20.33 16.23
N GLN A 767 12.43 21.45 15.52
CA GLN A 767 12.07 22.73 16.13
C GLN A 767 10.63 22.75 16.65
N ALA A 768 9.69 22.15 15.91
CA ALA A 768 8.28 22.13 16.28
C ALA A 768 8.00 21.27 17.54
N TYR A 769 8.69 20.14 17.68
CA TYR A 769 8.34 19.13 18.70
C TYR A 769 9.43 18.83 19.72
N LEU A 770 10.68 19.17 19.44
CA LEU A 770 11.84 18.93 20.31
C LEU A 770 12.69 20.21 20.49
N PRO A 771 12.09 21.36 20.82
CA PRO A 771 12.78 22.65 20.85
C PRO A 771 13.97 22.67 21.81
N ASP A 772 13.86 21.99 22.95
CA ASP A 772 14.90 21.96 24.00
C ASP A 772 16.22 21.31 23.55
N LEU A 773 16.23 20.59 22.42
CA LEU A 773 17.39 19.88 21.91
C LEU A 773 18.21 20.68 20.89
N LEU A 774 17.70 21.79 20.38
CA LEU A 774 18.41 22.62 19.39
C LEU A 774 19.15 23.76 20.10
N PRO A 775 20.50 23.78 20.06
CA PRO A 775 21.24 24.99 20.40
C PRO A 775 20.88 26.07 19.38
N GLN A 776 20.65 27.32 19.78
CA GLN A 776 20.47 28.44 18.84
C GLN A 776 19.28 28.28 17.86
N GLN A 777 18.08 27.98 18.37
CA GLN A 777 16.84 27.82 17.58
C GLN A 777 16.61 28.89 16.49
N TYR A 778 16.98 30.14 16.77
CA TYR A 778 16.83 31.24 15.82
C TYR A 778 17.64 31.05 14.52
N GLU A 779 18.83 30.45 14.57
CA GLU A 779 19.65 30.22 13.37
C GLU A 779 18.98 29.18 12.44
N TYR A 780 18.48 28.10 13.02
CA TYR A 780 17.73 27.06 12.30
C TYR A 780 16.45 27.62 11.67
N GLU A 781 15.72 28.44 12.44
CA GLU A 781 14.54 29.14 11.96
C GLU A 781 14.89 30.00 10.73
N VAL A 782 15.87 30.88 10.85
CA VAL A 782 16.30 31.77 9.76
C VAL A 782 16.73 30.98 8.53
N ALA A 783 17.43 29.86 8.70
CA ALA A 783 17.87 29.03 7.57
C ALA A 783 16.70 28.37 6.83
N VAL A 784 15.70 27.85 7.55
CA VAL A 784 14.46 27.30 6.96
C VAL A 784 13.70 28.38 6.20
N LEU A 785 13.45 29.53 6.86
CA LEU A 785 12.72 30.65 6.26
C LEU A 785 13.42 31.17 5.00
N LYS A 786 14.74 31.35 5.07
CA LYS A 786 15.55 31.80 3.93
C LYS A 786 15.50 30.82 2.76
N LYS A 787 15.47 29.50 3.02
CA LYS A 787 15.38 28.50 1.95
C LYS A 787 13.99 28.47 1.31
N ILE A 788 12.92 28.54 2.09
CA ILE A 788 11.54 28.64 1.58
C ILE A 788 11.39 29.89 0.71
N LEU A 789 11.86 31.05 1.21
CA LEU A 789 11.86 32.31 0.46
C LEU A 789 12.69 32.23 -0.81
N HIS A 790 13.86 31.57 -0.78
CA HIS A 790 14.69 31.38 -1.96
C HIS A 790 13.95 30.58 -3.05
N VAL A 791 13.31 29.46 -2.69
CA VAL A 791 12.52 28.67 -3.64
C VAL A 791 11.37 29.49 -4.22
N PHE A 792 10.61 30.17 -3.36
CA PHE A 792 9.50 31.03 -3.76
C PHE A 792 9.93 32.13 -4.73
N CYS A 793 11.02 32.85 -4.43
CA CYS A 793 11.49 33.95 -5.27
C CYS A 793 11.87 33.51 -6.69
N HIS A 794 12.36 32.28 -6.84
CA HIS A 794 12.70 31.70 -8.14
C HIS A 794 11.51 31.04 -8.85
N ALA A 795 10.54 30.50 -8.10
CA ALA A 795 9.30 29.97 -8.65
C ALA A 795 8.39 31.10 -9.18
N HIS A 796 8.37 32.24 -8.49
CA HIS A 796 7.51 33.39 -8.76
C HIS A 796 8.32 34.69 -8.97
N PRO A 797 9.14 34.80 -10.03
CA PRO A 797 10.06 35.92 -10.22
C PRO A 797 9.34 37.27 -10.44
N LEU A 798 8.10 37.25 -10.89
CA LEU A 798 7.29 38.46 -11.13
C LEU A 798 6.63 39.00 -9.86
N HIS A 799 6.61 38.24 -8.77
CA HIS A 799 5.97 38.64 -7.53
C HIS A 799 6.72 39.80 -6.85
N PRO A 800 6.05 40.81 -6.27
CA PRO A 800 6.69 41.98 -5.66
C PRO A 800 7.75 41.63 -4.60
N LEU A 801 7.48 40.63 -3.75
CA LEU A 801 8.46 40.16 -2.76
C LEU A 801 9.74 39.59 -3.40
N SER A 802 9.60 38.89 -4.52
CA SER A 802 10.74 38.34 -5.26
C SER A 802 11.60 39.46 -5.83
N GLN A 803 10.98 40.51 -6.34
CA GLN A 803 11.67 41.71 -6.83
C GLN A 803 12.42 42.42 -5.70
N LEU A 804 11.78 42.60 -4.53
CA LEU A 804 12.43 43.21 -3.36
C LEU A 804 13.63 42.39 -2.87
N HIS A 805 13.47 41.07 -2.76
CA HIS A 805 14.56 40.17 -2.39
C HIS A 805 15.68 40.16 -3.43
N SER A 806 15.37 40.27 -4.72
CA SER A 806 16.37 40.33 -5.79
C SER A 806 17.28 41.57 -5.71
N LEU A 807 16.76 42.69 -5.18
CA LEU A 807 17.52 43.93 -4.97
C LEU A 807 18.49 43.84 -3.79
N GLN A 808 18.15 43.02 -2.78
CA GLN A 808 18.94 42.85 -1.56
C GLN A 808 19.92 41.67 -1.63
N SER A 809 19.63 40.69 -2.50
CA SER A 809 20.39 39.45 -2.61
C SER A 809 21.32 39.51 -3.83
N SER A 810 22.63 39.26 -3.64
CA SER A 810 23.52 38.95 -4.77
C SER A 810 22.95 37.76 -5.54
N SER A 811 22.53 37.96 -6.79
CA SER A 811 21.86 36.99 -7.67
C SER A 811 22.52 35.61 -7.58
N ARG A 812 21.96 34.72 -6.75
CA ARG A 812 22.34 33.31 -6.74
C ARG A 812 21.49 32.63 -7.80
N ILE A 813 22.15 31.89 -8.68
CA ILE A 813 21.49 31.08 -9.70
C ILE A 813 20.72 29.97 -8.97
N PHE A 814 19.47 29.76 -9.35
CA PHE A 814 18.70 28.61 -8.85
C PHE A 814 19.24 27.34 -9.49
N GLU A 815 19.79 26.46 -8.67
CA GLU A 815 20.34 25.18 -9.11
C GLU A 815 19.45 24.05 -8.60
N SER A 816 18.94 23.20 -9.49
CA SER A 816 18.26 21.97 -9.11
C SER A 816 18.59 20.86 -10.10
N PRO A 817 18.86 19.63 -9.63
CA PRO A 817 19.10 18.51 -10.53
C PRO A 817 17.83 18.15 -11.29
N ILE A 818 17.93 18.12 -12.62
CA ILE A 818 16.87 17.72 -13.56
C ILE A 818 16.67 16.19 -13.56
N GLU A 819 17.75 15.44 -13.36
CA GLU A 819 17.75 13.99 -13.35
C GLU A 819 18.54 13.42 -12.17
N GLY A 820 18.34 12.13 -11.90
CA GLY A 820 18.98 11.40 -10.82
C GLY A 820 18.15 11.35 -9.55
N TYR A 821 18.72 10.74 -8.50
CA TYR A 821 18.02 10.42 -7.26
C TYR A 821 17.70 11.64 -6.38
N LEU A 822 18.36 12.78 -6.63
CA LEU A 822 18.09 14.04 -5.93
C LEU A 822 17.08 14.93 -6.67
N SER A 823 16.65 14.57 -7.88
CA SER A 823 15.76 15.44 -8.66
C SER A 823 14.36 15.53 -8.05
N CYS A 824 13.88 16.75 -7.83
CA CYS A 824 12.48 17.02 -7.46
C CYS A 824 11.56 17.09 -8.68
N LEU A 825 12.09 16.96 -9.90
CA LEU A 825 11.35 17.24 -11.13
C LEU A 825 10.57 16.00 -11.59
N SER A 826 9.35 16.23 -12.09
CA SER A 826 8.57 15.19 -12.74
C SER A 826 9.04 15.03 -14.18
N LYS A 827 9.29 13.78 -14.62
CA LYS A 827 9.65 13.50 -16.02
C LYS A 827 8.50 13.73 -17.00
N ALA A 828 7.26 13.77 -16.50
CA ALA A 828 6.08 13.98 -17.32
C ALA A 828 5.92 15.48 -17.58
N ASP A 829 6.16 15.87 -18.84
CA ASP A 829 5.75 17.09 -19.54
C ASP A 829 5.71 18.37 -18.70
N CYS A 830 6.74 19.21 -18.75
CA CYS A 830 6.61 20.55 -18.17
C CYS A 830 7.43 21.60 -18.93
N LEU A 831 6.70 22.48 -19.61
CA LEU A 831 7.11 23.85 -19.92
C LEU A 831 7.28 24.70 -18.63
N GLU A 832 6.94 24.16 -17.46
CA GLU A 832 7.04 24.81 -16.16
C GLU A 832 8.50 25.02 -15.72
N CYS A 833 8.78 26.16 -15.09
CA CYS A 833 10.07 26.50 -14.51
C CYS A 833 10.50 25.44 -13.47
N PRO A 834 11.76 24.96 -13.45
CA PRO A 834 12.25 24.00 -12.46
C PRO A 834 12.01 24.44 -11.00
N ALA A 835 12.08 25.73 -10.70
CA ALA A 835 11.84 26.25 -9.36
C ALA A 835 10.39 26.05 -8.90
N TYR A 836 9.42 26.16 -9.80
CA TYR A 836 8.02 25.90 -9.50
C TYR A 836 7.75 24.42 -9.20
N GLN A 837 8.37 23.52 -9.97
CA GLN A 837 8.27 22.08 -9.69
C GLN A 837 8.89 21.70 -8.33
N VAL A 838 10.01 22.34 -7.97
CA VAL A 838 10.65 22.19 -6.66
C VAL A 838 9.76 22.74 -5.55
N GLU A 839 9.13 23.90 -5.73
CA GLU A 839 8.16 24.46 -4.79
C GLU A 839 6.99 23.49 -4.55
N ARG A 840 6.40 22.97 -5.62
CA ARG A 840 5.31 21.98 -5.54
C ARG A 840 5.74 20.75 -4.76
N TYR A 841 6.89 20.17 -5.10
CA TYR A 841 7.43 19.00 -4.41
C TYR A 841 7.68 19.30 -2.92
N MET A 842 8.30 20.45 -2.61
CA MET A 842 8.54 20.89 -1.23
C MET A 842 7.23 21.03 -0.44
N LEU A 843 6.18 21.60 -1.03
CA LEU A 843 4.87 21.71 -0.37
C LEU A 843 4.20 20.36 -0.17
N THR A 844 4.24 19.47 -1.17
CA THR A 844 3.69 18.11 -1.05
C THR A 844 4.30 17.37 0.14
N GLU A 845 5.62 17.49 0.34
CA GLU A 845 6.32 16.80 1.44
C GLU A 845 6.17 17.53 2.80
N LEU A 846 6.13 18.87 2.82
CA LEU A 846 6.24 19.64 4.08
C LEU A 846 4.94 20.25 4.61
N HIS A 847 3.83 20.25 3.85
CA HIS A 847 2.61 20.99 4.22
C HIS A 847 2.11 20.68 5.64
N GLN A 848 2.16 19.42 6.09
CA GLN A 848 1.70 19.04 7.44
C GLN A 848 2.57 19.62 8.57
N LEU A 849 3.83 19.97 8.30
CA LEU A 849 4.76 20.53 9.28
C LEU A 849 4.71 22.07 9.32
N ILE A 850 4.21 22.73 8.27
CA ILE A 850 4.18 24.20 8.19
C ILE A 850 3.47 24.83 9.40
N PRO A 851 2.23 24.43 9.79
CA PRO A 851 1.53 25.05 10.91
C PRO A 851 2.29 24.93 12.24
N THR A 852 2.80 23.75 12.55
CA THR A 852 3.47 23.48 13.84
C THR A 852 4.84 24.12 13.91
N PHE A 853 5.57 24.15 12.79
CA PHE A 853 6.81 24.92 12.67
C PHE A 853 6.56 26.42 12.89
N LEU A 854 5.58 27.00 12.21
CA LEU A 854 5.21 28.42 12.38
C LEU A 854 4.76 28.74 13.80
N GLN A 855 4.15 27.79 14.50
CA GLN A 855 3.82 27.94 15.92
C GLN A 855 5.05 28.07 16.81
N SER A 856 6.19 27.48 16.44
CA SER A 856 7.46 27.58 17.16
C SER A 856 8.31 28.81 16.78
N CYS A 857 8.10 29.40 15.60
CA CYS A 857 8.90 30.52 15.09
C CYS A 857 8.76 31.83 15.89
N CYS A 858 9.72 32.74 15.79
CA CYS A 858 9.54 34.11 16.25
C CYS A 858 8.50 34.86 15.39
N VAL A 859 7.95 35.97 15.90
CA VAL A 859 6.89 36.71 15.20
C VAL A 859 7.39 37.30 13.88
N GLN A 860 8.60 37.87 13.88
CA GLN A 860 9.23 38.43 12.70
C GLN A 860 9.45 37.36 11.61
N GLY A 861 10.04 36.22 11.98
CA GLY A 861 10.28 35.10 11.07
C GLY A 861 8.98 34.53 10.51
N ALA A 862 7.99 34.26 11.35
CA ALA A 862 6.68 33.77 10.93
C ALA A 862 5.95 34.77 10.00
N CYS A 863 6.03 36.07 10.30
CA CYS A 863 5.42 37.13 9.50
C CYS A 863 6.00 37.23 8.10
N SER A 864 7.31 36.97 7.93
CA SER A 864 7.97 36.99 6.62
C SER A 864 7.39 35.95 5.62
N LEU A 865 6.81 34.86 6.11
CA LEU A 865 6.15 33.86 5.26
C LEU A 865 4.67 34.12 5.02
N LEU A 866 4.02 35.02 5.76
CA LEU A 866 2.58 35.25 5.61
C LEU A 866 2.16 35.56 4.15
N PRO A 867 2.76 36.54 3.45
CA PRO A 867 2.40 36.80 2.05
C PRO A 867 2.78 35.64 1.13
N VAL A 868 3.85 34.90 1.41
CA VAL A 868 4.28 33.73 0.63
C VAL A 868 3.25 32.59 0.71
N LEU A 869 2.75 32.29 1.92
CA LEU A 869 1.71 31.27 2.11
C LEU A 869 0.39 31.65 1.43
N LEU A 870 0.02 32.93 1.48
CA LEU A 870 -1.18 33.44 0.82
C LEU A 870 -1.08 33.35 -0.71
N HIS A 871 0.07 33.71 -1.29
CA HIS A 871 0.30 33.53 -2.72
C HIS A 871 0.23 32.05 -3.12
N MET A 872 0.89 31.16 -2.36
CA MET A 872 0.84 29.72 -2.62
C MET A 872 -0.58 29.16 -2.50
N LEU A 873 -1.42 29.65 -1.59
CA LEU A 873 -2.81 29.22 -1.45
C LEU A 873 -3.60 29.36 -2.77
N ARG A 874 -3.32 30.42 -3.54
CA ARG A 874 -3.95 30.65 -4.85
C ARG A 874 -3.56 29.58 -5.87
N HIS A 875 -2.28 29.22 -5.90
CA HIS A 875 -1.74 28.28 -6.89
C HIS A 875 -2.06 26.81 -6.58
N TYR A 876 -2.28 26.48 -5.31
CA TYR A 876 -2.53 25.10 -4.87
C TYR A 876 -3.96 24.88 -4.36
N SER A 877 -4.91 25.75 -4.74
CA SER A 877 -6.33 25.68 -4.34
C SER A 877 -7.00 24.34 -4.67
N GLN A 878 -6.52 23.64 -5.70
CA GLN A 878 -7.02 22.32 -6.10
C GLN A 878 -6.65 21.20 -5.12
N ASP A 879 -5.58 21.35 -4.31
CA ASP A 879 -5.20 20.39 -3.28
C ASP A 879 -5.75 20.82 -1.92
N SER A 880 -6.87 20.21 -1.53
CA SER A 880 -7.56 20.52 -0.26
C SER A 880 -6.69 20.32 0.99
N GLN A 881 -5.72 19.40 0.99
CA GLN A 881 -4.89 19.13 2.16
C GLN A 881 -3.79 20.19 2.30
N ILE A 882 -3.14 20.54 1.20
CA ILE A 882 -2.14 21.61 1.16
C ILE A 882 -2.81 22.95 1.51
N THR A 883 -3.93 23.26 0.85
CA THR A 883 -4.73 24.48 1.07
C THR A 883 -5.10 24.64 2.54
N LYS A 884 -5.61 23.59 3.17
CA LYS A 884 -5.95 23.60 4.60
C LYS A 884 -4.73 23.89 5.48
N CYS A 885 -3.60 23.25 5.23
CA CYS A 885 -2.40 23.46 6.05
C CYS A 885 -1.80 24.86 5.86
N LEU A 886 -1.82 25.40 4.64
CA LEU A 886 -1.41 26.77 4.38
C LEU A 886 -2.30 27.77 5.12
N LEU A 887 -3.63 27.59 5.07
CA LEU A 887 -4.58 28.41 5.83
C LEU A 887 -4.38 28.33 7.34
N ASP A 888 -4.19 27.13 7.88
CA ASP A 888 -3.88 26.94 9.30
C ASP A 888 -2.59 27.70 9.68
N GLY A 889 -1.58 27.67 8.81
CA GLY A 889 -0.36 28.48 8.93
C GLY A 889 -0.64 29.98 8.98
N CYS A 890 -1.43 30.51 8.04
CA CYS A 890 -1.84 31.93 8.01
C CYS A 890 -2.55 32.35 9.29
N VAL A 891 -3.48 31.52 9.79
CA VAL A 891 -4.20 31.76 11.05
C VAL A 891 -3.26 31.79 12.25
N ILE A 892 -2.26 30.90 12.30
CA ILE A 892 -1.25 30.87 13.36
C ILE A 892 -0.42 32.16 13.34
N ILE A 893 0.02 32.60 12.16
CA ILE A 893 0.80 33.84 12.02
C ILE A 893 -0.05 35.05 12.43
N GLY A 894 -1.29 35.17 11.96
CA GLY A 894 -2.20 36.25 12.34
C GLY A 894 -2.41 36.33 13.85
N LYS A 895 -2.63 35.19 14.52
CA LYS A 895 -2.75 35.13 16.00
C LYS A 895 -1.47 35.55 16.70
N LYS A 896 -0.29 35.26 16.13
CA LYS A 896 1.00 35.68 16.69
C LYS A 896 1.21 37.18 16.58
N ILE A 897 0.95 37.75 15.40
CA ILE A 897 1.01 39.20 15.16
C ILE A 897 0.06 39.91 16.12
N TYR A 898 -1.21 39.49 16.20
CA TYR A 898 -2.18 40.07 17.12
C TYR A 898 -1.68 40.06 18.59
N ARG A 899 -1.16 38.94 19.08
CA ARG A 899 -0.62 38.85 20.45
C ARG A 899 0.59 39.76 20.66
N TRP A 900 1.48 39.85 19.67
CA TRP A 900 2.64 40.72 19.72
C TRP A 900 2.21 42.19 19.79
N MET A 901 1.21 42.59 19.00
CA MET A 901 0.67 43.96 19.04
C MET A 901 0.09 44.32 20.40
N GLN A 902 -0.59 43.38 21.06
CA GLN A 902 -1.14 43.59 22.40
C GLN A 902 -0.04 43.72 23.48
N GLN A 903 1.16 43.23 23.22
CA GLN A 903 2.27 43.19 24.18
C GLN A 903 3.32 44.29 23.94
N SER A 904 3.58 44.67 22.69
CA SER A 904 4.56 45.68 22.33
C SER A 904 3.98 47.09 22.42
N LYS A 905 4.65 47.98 23.17
CA LYS A 905 4.26 49.39 23.30
C LYS A 905 5.01 50.33 22.33
N ASP A 906 6.11 49.86 21.74
CA ASP A 906 6.89 50.58 20.74
C ASP A 906 6.72 49.88 19.39
N HIS A 907 6.01 50.52 18.45
CA HIS A 907 5.60 49.93 17.17
C HIS A 907 6.57 50.19 16.01
N GLU A 908 7.87 50.31 16.27
CA GLU A 908 8.86 50.63 15.21
C GLU A 908 9.46 49.41 14.48
N GLU A 909 8.71 48.31 14.31
CA GLU A 909 9.14 47.20 13.44
C GLU A 909 8.68 47.42 11.99
N LYS A 910 9.41 48.26 11.25
CA LYS A 910 9.13 48.59 9.84
C LYS A 910 9.01 47.36 8.93
N GLU A 911 9.80 46.32 9.18
CA GLU A 911 9.81 45.08 8.38
C GLU A 911 8.53 44.25 8.59
N LEU A 912 8.05 44.16 9.84
CA LEU A 912 6.80 43.49 10.16
C LEU A 912 5.62 44.16 9.45
N ILE A 913 5.54 45.50 9.53
CA ILE A 913 4.48 46.29 8.89
C ILE A 913 4.52 46.07 7.37
N HIS A 914 5.70 46.06 6.77
CA HIS A 914 5.87 45.82 5.34
C HIS A 914 5.32 44.44 4.91
N ASN A 915 5.69 43.37 5.63
CA ASN A 915 5.20 42.02 5.35
C ASN A 915 3.67 41.90 5.55
N VAL A 916 3.12 42.60 6.54
CA VAL A 916 1.66 42.68 6.74
C VAL A 916 0.98 43.41 5.58
N GLN A 917 1.53 44.51 5.07
CA GLN A 917 0.95 45.18 3.90
C GLN A 917 0.97 44.27 2.67
N ALA A 918 2.08 43.57 2.41
CA ALA A 918 2.17 42.62 1.31
C ALA A 918 1.16 41.47 1.48
N ALA A 919 0.96 40.97 2.70
CA ALA A 919 -0.04 39.95 2.99
C ALA A 919 -1.48 40.44 2.73
N VAL A 920 -1.78 41.70 3.03
CA VAL A 920 -3.10 42.28 2.75
C VAL A 920 -3.35 42.37 1.24
N GLU A 921 -2.35 42.69 0.43
CA GLU A 921 -2.48 42.68 -1.03
C GLU A 921 -2.83 41.27 -1.55
N GLU A 922 -2.18 40.23 -1.02
CA GLU A 922 -2.47 38.84 -1.37
C GLU A 922 -3.87 38.40 -0.91
N ILE A 923 -4.28 38.73 0.32
CA ILE A 923 -5.64 38.48 0.81
C ILE A 923 -6.66 39.17 -0.10
N THR A 924 -6.40 40.42 -0.48
CA THR A 924 -7.32 41.19 -1.33
C THR A 924 -7.48 40.54 -2.70
N THR A 925 -6.38 40.04 -3.27
CA THR A 925 -6.39 39.32 -4.55
C THR A 925 -7.19 38.02 -4.47
N LEU A 926 -7.01 37.24 -3.39
CA LEU A 926 -7.74 36.00 -3.14
C LEU A 926 -9.25 36.22 -2.90
N VAL A 927 -9.60 37.32 -2.25
CA VAL A 927 -11.01 37.71 -1.99
C VAL A 927 -11.71 38.14 -3.27
N ALA A 928 -10.99 38.83 -4.16
CA ALA A 928 -11.51 39.20 -5.48
C ALA A 928 -11.65 37.97 -6.41
N ASP A 929 -10.90 36.89 -6.15
CA ASP A 929 -10.93 35.68 -6.97
C ASP A 929 -12.28 34.94 -6.87
N LYS A 930 -12.84 34.63 -8.04
CA LYS A 930 -14.14 33.97 -8.15
C LYS A 930 -14.13 32.50 -7.76
N GLU A 931 -12.99 31.86 -7.90
CA GLU A 931 -12.83 30.42 -7.71
C GLU A 931 -12.53 30.05 -6.26
N SER A 932 -12.29 31.04 -5.39
CA SER A 932 -12.05 30.83 -3.97
C SER A 932 -13.25 30.20 -3.25
N GLU A 933 -13.05 29.01 -2.69
CA GLU A 933 -14.05 28.32 -1.87
C GLU A 933 -14.51 29.18 -0.67
N MET A 934 -15.80 29.10 -0.34
CA MET A 934 -16.42 29.88 0.74
C MET A 934 -15.74 29.64 2.11
N ALA A 935 -15.34 28.40 2.39
CA ALA A 935 -14.63 28.05 3.62
C ALA A 935 -13.25 28.72 3.72
N THR A 936 -12.53 28.77 2.60
CA THR A 936 -11.23 29.45 2.47
C THR A 936 -11.39 30.95 2.66
N LEU A 937 -12.39 31.56 2.00
CA LEU A 937 -12.69 32.99 2.11
C LEU A 937 -12.96 33.39 3.57
N LYS A 938 -13.77 32.61 4.29
CA LYS A 938 -14.06 32.86 5.71
C LYS A 938 -12.79 32.93 6.56
N LEU A 939 -11.89 31.97 6.38
CA LEU A 939 -10.65 31.91 7.14
C LEU A 939 -9.70 33.04 6.76
N LEU A 940 -9.63 33.44 5.48
CA LEU A 940 -8.85 34.59 5.03
C LEU A 940 -9.35 35.90 5.67
N LEU A 941 -10.67 36.07 5.76
CA LEU A 941 -11.28 37.22 6.45
C LEU A 941 -10.98 37.21 7.95
N ASP A 942 -11.04 36.05 8.60
CA ASP A 942 -10.63 35.93 10.00
C ASP A 942 -9.12 36.23 10.19
N VAL A 943 -8.25 35.85 9.24
CA VAL A 943 -6.82 36.25 9.26
C VAL A 943 -6.66 37.76 9.11
N PHE A 944 -7.40 38.38 8.19
CA PHE A 944 -7.38 39.84 8.00
C PHE A 944 -7.77 40.58 9.28
N LEU A 945 -8.82 40.13 9.98
CA LEU A 945 -9.23 40.71 11.26
C LEU A 945 -8.15 40.64 12.34
N LEU A 946 -7.28 39.63 12.30
CA LEU A 946 -6.18 39.50 13.27
C LEU A 946 -5.04 40.48 13.01
N ILE A 947 -4.91 40.99 11.79
CA ILE A 947 -3.83 41.90 11.37
C ILE A 947 -4.32 43.32 11.06
N SER A 948 -5.64 43.57 11.10
CA SER A 948 -6.30 44.82 10.64
C SER A 948 -5.76 46.08 11.30
N ASP A 949 -5.34 45.99 12.57
CA ASP A 949 -4.82 47.13 13.33
C ASP A 949 -3.46 47.64 12.80
N LEU A 950 -2.72 46.84 12.01
CA LEU A 950 -1.49 47.25 11.33
C LEU A 950 -1.72 47.67 9.87
N VAL A 951 -2.95 47.56 9.36
CA VAL A 951 -3.25 47.82 7.96
C VAL A 951 -3.42 49.31 7.73
N GLN A 952 -2.74 49.84 6.71
CA GLN A 952 -2.88 51.24 6.33
C GLN A 952 -4.28 51.50 5.74
N THR A 953 -4.82 52.69 5.96
CA THR A 953 -6.15 53.09 5.47
C THR A 953 -6.32 52.83 3.97
N GLU A 954 -5.29 53.10 3.15
CA GLU A 954 -5.32 52.85 1.71
C GLU A 954 -5.54 51.38 1.36
N LYS A 955 -4.84 50.46 2.04
CA LYS A 955 -4.98 49.01 1.81
C LYS A 955 -6.31 48.48 2.31
N LEU A 956 -6.83 49.06 3.39
CA LEU A 956 -8.19 48.77 3.87
C LEU A 956 -9.23 49.16 2.81
N THR A 957 -9.11 50.33 2.18
CA THR A 957 -10.00 50.75 1.08
C THR A 957 -9.98 49.75 -0.09
N VAL A 958 -8.78 49.28 -0.49
CA VAL A 958 -8.64 48.31 -1.59
C VAL A 958 -9.28 46.96 -1.26
N MET A 959 -9.11 46.46 -0.03
CA MET A 959 -9.77 45.25 0.45
C MET A 959 -11.31 45.37 0.45
N LEU A 960 -11.83 46.52 0.88
CA LEU A 960 -13.26 46.80 0.90
C LEU A 960 -13.86 46.86 -0.53
N SER A 961 -13.12 47.44 -1.48
CA SER A 961 -13.51 47.45 -2.89
C SER A 961 -13.50 46.04 -3.50
N ALA A 962 -12.51 45.20 -3.17
CA ALA A 962 -12.50 43.80 -3.61
C ALA A 962 -13.70 43.00 -3.08
N LEU A 963 -14.05 43.18 -1.80
CA LEU A 963 -15.25 42.58 -1.21
C LEU A 963 -16.53 43.05 -1.89
N SER A 964 -16.65 44.35 -2.18
CA SER A 964 -17.75 44.92 -2.94
C SER A 964 -17.85 44.28 -4.32
N SER A 965 -16.74 44.22 -5.06
CA SER A 965 -16.66 43.62 -6.38
C SER A 965 -17.09 42.15 -6.37
N ARG A 966 -16.65 41.37 -5.37
CA ARG A 966 -17.03 39.97 -5.19
C ARG A 966 -18.54 39.82 -4.95
N LEU A 967 -19.14 40.68 -4.12
CA LEU A 967 -20.58 40.68 -3.82
C LEU A 967 -21.45 41.11 -5.01
N GLU A 968 -20.96 42.06 -5.83
CA GLU A 968 -21.64 42.54 -7.03
C GLU A 968 -21.66 41.48 -8.13
N GLN A 969 -20.53 40.81 -8.34
CA GLN A 969 -20.40 39.80 -9.39
C GLN A 969 -21.24 38.55 -9.13
N SER A 970 -21.62 38.30 -7.88
CA SER A 970 -22.56 37.25 -7.50
C SER A 970 -24.03 37.66 -7.61
N GLY A 971 -24.35 38.93 -7.88
CA GLY A 971 -25.69 39.51 -7.71
C GLY A 971 -26.37 40.04 -8.97
N SER A 972 -26.08 39.52 -10.16
CA SER A 972 -26.80 39.86 -11.40
C SER A 972 -28.09 39.04 -11.57
N VAL A 973 -28.92 38.93 -10.53
CA VAL A 973 -30.32 38.52 -10.67
C VAL A 973 -31.18 39.72 -10.25
N ASP A 974 -31.86 40.30 -11.23
CA ASP A 974 -32.73 41.48 -11.08
C ASP A 974 -33.82 41.24 -10.03
N MET A 975 -33.57 41.68 -8.79
CA MET A 975 -34.54 41.66 -7.70
C MET A 975 -35.61 42.77 -7.82
N SER A 976 -35.72 43.45 -8.96
CA SER A 976 -36.70 44.54 -9.17
C SER A 976 -38.06 44.09 -9.71
N ASN A 977 -38.34 42.79 -9.83
CA ASN A 977 -39.63 42.29 -10.33
C ASN A 977 -40.58 41.78 -9.23
N THR A 978 -40.88 42.62 -8.24
CA THR A 978 -42.12 42.48 -7.46
C THR A 978 -42.61 43.84 -6.98
N THR A 979 -43.41 44.53 -7.81
CA THR A 979 -44.70 45.19 -7.46
C THR A 979 -45.14 46.15 -8.57
N HIS A 980 -46.18 45.80 -9.34
CA HIS A 980 -47.43 46.58 -9.44
C HIS A 980 -48.42 45.98 -10.46
N LYS A 981 -49.68 45.87 -10.05
CA LYS A 981 -50.85 45.47 -10.86
C LYS A 981 -51.56 46.71 -11.45
N ASN A 982 -52.08 46.51 -12.67
CA ASN A 982 -53.32 47.01 -13.27
C ASN A 982 -53.44 48.44 -13.87
N SER A 983 -53.60 48.45 -15.20
CA SER A 983 -54.81 48.81 -16.00
C SER A 983 -54.77 50.04 -16.93
N GLU A 984 -54.95 49.70 -18.22
CA GLU A 984 -55.72 50.36 -19.30
C GLU A 984 -55.19 51.54 -20.13
N LYS A 985 -55.01 51.22 -21.43
CA LYS A 985 -55.41 51.91 -22.68
C LYS A 985 -55.03 53.39 -22.92
N GLU A 986 -54.19 53.62 -23.94
CA GLU A 986 -54.58 54.23 -25.23
C GLU A 986 -53.37 54.42 -26.19
N ASP A 987 -53.52 53.85 -27.39
CA ASP A 987 -53.21 54.33 -28.75
C ASP A 987 -51.90 55.06 -29.17
N THR A 988 -51.22 54.35 -30.08
CA THR A 988 -50.78 54.76 -31.44
C THR A 988 -49.37 55.32 -31.72
N THR A 989 -48.61 54.46 -32.44
CA THR A 989 -47.85 54.69 -33.69
C THR A 989 -46.47 55.39 -33.70
N ASN A 990 -45.64 54.86 -34.62
CA ASN A 990 -44.32 55.31 -35.13
C ASN A 990 -43.10 54.73 -34.36
N LEU A 991 -42.06 54.11 -34.95
CA LEU A 991 -41.55 54.02 -36.33
C LEU A 991 -40.55 52.82 -36.43
N VAL A 992 -40.67 52.06 -37.54
CA VAL A 992 -39.59 51.64 -38.48
C VAL A 992 -38.36 50.87 -37.96
N TYR A 993 -38.16 49.64 -38.48
CA TYR A 993 -37.03 49.33 -39.39
C TYR A 993 -37.30 48.08 -40.24
N LEU A 994 -37.18 48.26 -41.56
CA LEU A 994 -37.24 47.26 -42.62
C LEU A 994 -35.81 46.86 -43.04
N SER A 995 -35.66 45.56 -43.35
CA SER A 995 -34.87 44.90 -44.41
C SER A 995 -33.58 45.53 -44.98
N ASN A 996 -32.55 44.69 -45.19
CA ASN A 996 -32.10 44.38 -46.56
C ASN A 996 -31.26 43.10 -46.68
N ASN A 997 -31.19 42.65 -47.94
CA ASN A 997 -30.92 41.32 -48.48
C ASN A 997 -29.53 41.21 -49.15
N ILE A 998 -29.01 39.96 -49.18
CA ILE A 998 -28.29 39.25 -50.28
C ILE A 998 -26.85 39.68 -50.68
N SER A 999 -25.92 38.70 -50.69
CA SER A 999 -25.31 38.15 -51.92
C SER A 999 -24.54 36.84 -51.68
N ALA A 1000 -24.88 35.83 -52.49
CA ALA A 1000 -24.07 34.67 -52.83
C ALA A 1000 -23.27 34.97 -54.11
N ASP A 1001 -22.08 34.38 -54.31
CA ASP A 1001 -21.83 33.35 -55.35
C ASP A 1001 -20.34 33.04 -55.64
N GLN A 1002 -20.11 31.74 -55.91
CA GLN A 1002 -19.29 31.10 -56.97
C GLN A 1002 -17.76 30.82 -56.89
N ASN A 1003 -17.51 29.50 -57.05
CA ASN A 1003 -16.55 28.80 -57.95
C ASN A 1003 -15.03 28.88 -57.70
N ASN A 1004 -14.38 27.71 -57.47
CA ASN A 1004 -13.83 26.86 -58.56
C ASN A 1004 -13.13 25.58 -58.07
N ASN A 1005 -13.61 24.45 -58.61
CA ASN A 1005 -12.98 23.22 -59.13
C ASN A 1005 -11.50 22.85 -58.89
N GLY A 1006 -11.29 21.52 -58.78
CA GLY A 1006 -10.05 20.78 -59.07
C GLY A 1006 -9.96 19.50 -58.21
N ASP A 1007 -10.70 18.40 -58.43
CA ASP A 1007 -10.75 17.45 -59.56
C ASP A 1007 -9.88 16.19 -59.36
N SER A 1008 -10.46 15.06 -59.78
CA SER A 1008 -9.94 13.70 -60.06
C SER A 1008 -9.58 12.73 -58.90
N SER A 1009 -9.85 11.43 -58.95
CA SER A 1009 -10.72 10.55 -59.78
C SER A 1009 -10.48 9.09 -59.31
N ASP A 1010 -11.54 8.28 -59.29
CA ASP A 1010 -11.66 6.92 -59.84
C ASP A 1010 -10.71 5.77 -59.41
N ASP A 1011 -11.27 4.71 -58.81
CA ASP A 1011 -11.60 3.41 -59.47
C ASP A 1011 -11.67 2.20 -58.50
N ASP A 1012 -12.82 1.52 -58.58
CA ASP A 1012 -13.08 0.07 -58.67
C ASP A 1012 -12.75 -1.00 -57.60
N GLU A 1013 -13.85 -1.67 -57.23
CA GLU A 1013 -14.13 -3.12 -57.22
C GLU A 1013 -13.49 -4.15 -56.24
N GLU A 1014 -14.45 -4.86 -55.61
CA GLU A 1014 -14.56 -6.31 -55.36
C GLU A 1014 -13.67 -7.09 -54.34
N ASP A 1015 -14.43 -7.88 -53.57
CA ASP A 1015 -14.20 -9.26 -53.15
C ASP A 1015 -13.42 -9.63 -51.86
N LYS A 1016 -14.24 -10.12 -50.91
CA LYS A 1016 -14.16 -11.43 -50.20
C LYS A 1016 -12.96 -11.79 -49.30
N LYS A 1017 -13.38 -12.15 -48.08
CA LYS A 1017 -13.02 -13.35 -47.27
C LYS A 1017 -11.88 -13.27 -46.22
N HIS A 1018 -12.33 -13.69 -45.03
CA HIS A 1018 -11.65 -14.47 -43.97
C HIS A 1018 -10.53 -13.82 -43.13
N GLY A 1019 -10.90 -13.52 -41.88
CA GLY A 1019 -10.51 -14.37 -40.75
C GLY A 1019 -9.14 -14.09 -40.13
N ALA A 1020 -9.12 -13.33 -39.03
CA ALA A 1020 -8.31 -13.58 -37.83
C ALA A 1020 -8.62 -12.51 -36.79
N SER A 1021 -9.43 -12.85 -35.79
CA SER A 1021 -9.55 -12.04 -34.57
C SER A 1021 -8.30 -12.25 -33.73
N GLN A 1022 -7.37 -11.30 -33.79
CA GLN A 1022 -6.32 -11.12 -32.79
C GLN A 1022 -6.91 -10.26 -31.66
N ALA A 1023 -7.37 -10.93 -30.60
CA ALA A 1023 -7.80 -10.27 -29.39
C ALA A 1023 -6.58 -9.69 -28.66
N ALA A 1024 -6.65 -8.37 -28.41
CA ALA A 1024 -5.69 -7.62 -27.62
C ALA A 1024 -5.69 -8.11 -26.16
N GLU A 1025 -4.50 -8.46 -25.68
CA GLU A 1025 -4.26 -8.82 -24.28
C GLU A 1025 -4.46 -7.60 -23.37
N SER A 1026 -5.45 -7.70 -22.49
CA SER A 1026 -5.77 -6.70 -21.49
C SER A 1026 -4.80 -6.83 -20.31
N LEU A 1027 -3.87 -5.86 -20.19
CA LEU A 1027 -3.04 -5.62 -19.01
C LEU A 1027 -3.81 -4.75 -18.02
N SER A 1028 -4.34 -5.34 -16.94
CA SER A 1028 -4.80 -4.58 -15.77
C SER A 1028 -4.93 -5.45 -14.51
N LEU A 1029 -3.80 -5.78 -13.89
CA LEU A 1029 -3.77 -6.17 -12.47
C LEU A 1029 -2.53 -5.57 -11.79
N SER A 1030 -2.59 -4.27 -11.56
CA SER A 1030 -1.71 -3.54 -10.65
C SER A 1030 -2.57 -2.90 -9.56
N VAL A 1031 -2.78 -3.61 -8.44
CA VAL A 1031 -3.22 -2.98 -7.19
C VAL A 1031 -1.96 -2.63 -6.39
N SER A 1032 -1.42 -1.46 -6.69
CA SER A 1032 -0.40 -0.75 -5.92
C SER A 1032 -0.72 0.73 -6.01
N SER A 1033 -1.79 1.16 -5.32
CA SER A 1033 -2.10 2.58 -5.16
C SER A 1033 -1.18 3.14 -4.07
N GLY A 1034 -0.12 3.81 -4.48
CA GLY A 1034 0.88 4.37 -3.58
C GLY A 1034 2.05 5.03 -4.31
N SER A 1035 1.76 5.83 -5.34
CA SER A 1035 2.64 6.89 -5.83
C SER A 1035 1.78 8.11 -6.11
N GLY A 1036 2.07 9.23 -5.44
CA GLY A 1036 1.41 10.52 -5.66
C GLY A 1036 1.77 11.13 -7.01
N GLN A 1037 1.34 10.49 -8.10
CA GLN A 1037 1.21 11.11 -9.41
C GLN A 1037 -0.19 10.80 -9.90
N MET A 1038 -1.09 11.77 -9.79
CA MET A 1038 -2.40 11.70 -10.42
C MET A 1038 -2.21 11.75 -11.95
N ALA A 1039 -2.88 10.83 -12.66
CA ALA A 1039 -3.00 10.90 -14.11
C ALA A 1039 -4.02 12.00 -14.47
N TRP A 1040 -3.61 12.92 -15.34
CA TRP A 1040 -4.49 13.93 -15.95
C TRP A 1040 -5.40 13.28 -17.01
N PRO A 1041 -6.64 13.78 -17.21
CA PRO A 1041 -7.53 13.25 -18.25
C PRO A 1041 -7.25 13.92 -19.60
N THR A 1042 -6.68 13.18 -20.55
CA THR A 1042 -6.66 13.55 -21.98
C THR A 1042 -7.99 13.15 -22.63
N HIS A 1043 -8.76 14.16 -23.05
CA HIS A 1043 -9.83 14.04 -24.03
C HIS A 1043 -9.26 13.63 -25.39
N VAL A 1044 -9.60 12.44 -25.88
CA VAL A 1044 -9.51 12.09 -27.31
C VAL A 1044 -10.83 11.43 -27.69
N GLY A 1045 -11.62 12.15 -28.48
CA GLY A 1045 -12.84 11.64 -29.10
C GLY A 1045 -12.52 10.89 -30.38
N SER A 1046 -13.31 9.84 -30.65
CA SER A 1046 -13.54 9.29 -31.99
C SER A 1046 -14.68 8.26 -31.93
N PRO A 1047 -15.33 7.97 -33.09
CA PRO A 1047 -16.77 8.13 -33.23
C PRO A 1047 -17.50 6.80 -33.41
N GLU A 1048 -18.73 6.68 -32.91
CA GLU A 1048 -19.66 5.65 -33.40
C GLU A 1048 -21.10 6.17 -33.46
N ASP A 1049 -21.55 6.28 -34.70
CA ASP A 1049 -22.80 5.81 -35.30
C ASP A 1049 -24.12 5.79 -34.51
N GLN A 1050 -25.08 6.41 -35.19
CA GLN A 1050 -26.51 6.47 -34.94
C GLN A 1050 -27.18 5.13 -35.24
N HIS A 1051 -28.06 4.65 -34.35
CA HIS A 1051 -29.43 4.25 -34.71
C HIS A 1051 -30.29 3.88 -33.48
N GLY A 1052 -31.24 4.78 -33.16
CA GLY A 1052 -32.67 4.49 -32.91
C GLY A 1052 -33.12 3.67 -31.70
N SER A 1053 -33.68 4.33 -30.69
CA SER A 1053 -35.09 4.12 -30.24
C SER A 1053 -35.45 5.06 -29.08
N ASN A 1054 -36.62 5.73 -29.20
CA ASN A 1054 -37.32 6.49 -28.17
C ASN A 1054 -37.33 5.83 -26.79
N ASP A 1055 -37.05 6.59 -25.73
CA ASP A 1055 -38.06 6.93 -24.71
C ASP A 1055 -37.54 8.00 -23.75
N GLY A 1056 -38.43 8.91 -23.36
CA GLY A 1056 -38.10 10.15 -22.65
C GLY A 1056 -37.74 9.98 -21.17
N SER A 1057 -36.91 10.89 -20.69
CA SER A 1057 -36.86 11.31 -19.29
C SER A 1057 -36.21 12.70 -19.23
N ASP A 1058 -37.04 13.73 -19.15
CA ASP A 1058 -36.67 15.09 -18.73
C ASP A 1058 -36.08 15.05 -17.31
N SER A 1059 -34.88 15.61 -17.13
CA SER A 1059 -34.37 15.99 -15.80
C SER A 1059 -33.39 17.16 -15.91
N ASP A 1060 -33.91 18.36 -16.17
CA ASP A 1060 -33.18 19.64 -16.17
C ASP A 1060 -33.84 20.65 -15.20
N TRP A 1061 -33.97 20.33 -13.90
CA TRP A 1061 -34.69 21.21 -12.95
C TRP A 1061 -34.11 21.40 -11.54
N ASP A 1062 -32.84 21.10 -11.26
CA ASP A 1062 -32.29 21.27 -9.88
C ASP A 1062 -31.03 22.16 -9.76
N SER A 1063 -30.55 22.87 -10.79
CA SER A 1063 -29.28 23.65 -10.68
C SER A 1063 -29.41 25.13 -10.27
N TRP A 1064 -30.62 25.64 -10.02
CA TRP A 1064 -30.82 27.08 -9.74
C TRP A 1064 -30.86 27.42 -8.24
N ASP A 1065 -31.10 26.44 -7.37
CA ASP A 1065 -31.18 26.65 -5.92
C ASP A 1065 -29.78 26.72 -5.27
N ASP A 1066 -28.79 26.00 -5.81
CA ASP A 1066 -27.41 25.96 -5.27
C ASP A 1066 -26.69 27.31 -5.40
N GLU A 1067 -26.87 28.05 -6.51
CA GLU A 1067 -26.23 29.36 -6.72
C GLU A 1067 -26.80 30.46 -5.81
N GLN A 1068 -28.09 30.39 -5.47
CA GLN A 1068 -28.73 31.35 -4.54
C GLN A 1068 -28.33 31.08 -3.08
N GLU A 1069 -28.16 29.81 -2.69
CA GLU A 1069 -27.72 29.44 -1.34
C GLU A 1069 -26.27 29.89 -1.08
N ASP A 1070 -25.41 29.82 -2.08
CA ASP A 1070 -24.02 30.30 -2.01
C ASP A 1070 -23.94 31.84 -1.92
N GLN A 1071 -24.81 32.56 -2.63
CA GLN A 1071 -24.87 34.02 -2.55
C GLN A 1071 -25.33 34.51 -1.17
N ALA A 1072 -26.41 33.95 -0.61
CA ALA A 1072 -26.89 34.32 0.71
C ALA A 1072 -25.83 34.05 1.80
N SER A 1073 -25.10 32.94 1.64
CA SER A 1073 -23.98 32.56 2.51
C SER A 1073 -22.81 33.56 2.42
N LEU A 1074 -22.47 34.03 1.22
CA LEU A 1074 -21.45 35.07 1.01
C LEU A 1074 -21.85 36.39 1.69
N TYR A 1075 -23.08 36.87 1.47
CA TYR A 1075 -23.58 38.10 2.07
C TYR A 1075 -23.58 38.02 3.61
N SER A 1076 -24.04 36.89 4.17
CA SER A 1076 -24.03 36.66 5.62
C SER A 1076 -22.60 36.68 6.19
N MET A 1077 -21.66 36.01 5.51
CA MET A 1077 -20.26 35.96 5.91
C MET A 1077 -19.60 37.34 5.89
N VAL A 1078 -19.76 38.08 4.80
CA VAL A 1078 -19.17 39.42 4.65
C VAL A 1078 -19.78 40.38 5.68
N SER A 1079 -21.10 40.32 5.91
CA SER A 1079 -21.77 41.09 6.96
C SER A 1079 -21.18 40.81 8.35
N GLN A 1080 -20.97 39.54 8.72
CA GLN A 1080 -20.35 39.18 10.00
C GLN A 1080 -18.90 39.68 10.10
N PHE A 1081 -18.13 39.60 9.01
CA PHE A 1081 -16.78 40.14 8.94
C PHE A 1081 -16.77 41.66 9.20
N PHE A 1082 -17.66 42.41 8.54
CA PHE A 1082 -17.79 43.86 8.72
C PHE A 1082 -18.12 44.25 10.17
N GLN A 1083 -19.05 43.53 10.82
CA GLN A 1083 -19.38 43.75 12.22
C GLN A 1083 -18.15 43.59 13.12
N LYS A 1084 -17.41 42.48 12.96
CA LYS A 1084 -16.18 42.23 13.71
C LYS A 1084 -15.10 43.28 13.44
N LEU A 1085 -14.94 43.70 12.19
CA LEU A 1085 -13.98 44.73 11.80
C LEU A 1085 -14.32 46.09 12.45
N GLN A 1086 -15.60 46.44 12.49
CA GLN A 1086 -16.07 47.66 13.15
C GLN A 1086 -15.84 47.60 14.66
N GLU A 1087 -16.07 46.46 15.31
CA GLU A 1087 -15.79 46.24 16.73
C GLU A 1087 -14.29 46.37 17.05
N ALA A 1088 -13.42 45.78 16.23
CA ALA A 1088 -11.97 45.87 16.38
C ALA A 1088 -11.49 47.33 16.35
N HIS A 1089 -11.89 48.10 15.33
CA HIS A 1089 -11.49 49.51 15.22
C HIS A 1089 -12.18 50.44 16.24
N LYS A 1090 -13.37 50.10 16.76
CA LYS A 1090 -14.01 50.84 17.87
C LYS A 1090 -13.20 50.74 19.17
N SER A 1091 -12.54 49.59 19.41
CA SER A 1091 -11.75 49.37 20.62
C SER A 1091 -10.42 50.14 20.63
N SER A 1092 -9.86 50.45 19.46
CA SER A 1092 -8.59 51.19 19.31
C SER A 1092 -8.72 52.72 19.44
N LEU A 1093 -9.94 53.26 19.43
CA LEU A 1093 -10.24 54.71 19.39
C LEU A 1093 -10.01 55.47 20.71
N HIS A 1094 -9.53 54.80 21.77
CA HIS A 1094 -9.31 55.46 23.07
C HIS A 1094 -8.03 56.32 23.15
N ASN A 1095 -7.20 56.38 22.12
CA ASN A 1095 -6.03 57.26 22.06
C ASN A 1095 -6.18 58.31 20.95
N THR A 1096 -6.50 59.54 21.39
CA THR A 1096 -6.39 60.84 20.69
C THR A 1096 -7.15 61.04 19.36
N CYS A 1097 -8.22 61.85 19.47
CA CYS A 1097 -8.80 62.77 18.47
C CYS A 1097 -8.50 62.49 16.98
N GLY A 1098 -9.32 61.66 16.34
CA GLY A 1098 -9.29 61.44 14.89
C GLY A 1098 -10.33 60.41 14.47
N GLN A 1099 -10.96 60.59 13.32
CA GLN A 1099 -11.92 59.63 12.76
C GLN A 1099 -11.29 58.24 12.64
N SER A 1100 -12.07 57.18 12.88
CA SER A 1100 -11.59 55.79 12.72
C SER A 1100 -11.02 55.58 11.32
N ALA A 1101 -9.87 54.90 11.21
CA ALA A 1101 -9.27 54.54 9.92
C ALA A 1101 -10.27 53.80 9.00
N LEU A 1102 -11.20 53.02 9.58
CA LEU A 1102 -12.28 52.37 8.85
C LEU A 1102 -13.28 53.36 8.24
N VAL A 1103 -13.63 54.43 8.97
CA VAL A 1103 -14.54 55.48 8.46
C VAL A 1103 -13.87 56.24 7.32
N LEU A 1104 -12.59 56.56 7.46
CA LEU A 1104 -11.80 57.19 6.40
C LEU A 1104 -11.71 56.29 5.16
N ALA A 1105 -11.46 55.00 5.33
CA ALA A 1105 -11.41 54.04 4.22
C ALA A 1105 -12.77 53.93 3.49
N ILE A 1106 -13.88 53.84 4.24
CA ILE A 1106 -15.23 53.79 3.64
C ILE A 1106 -15.56 55.08 2.88
N CYS A 1107 -15.16 56.25 3.39
CA CYS A 1107 -15.36 57.53 2.71
C CYS A 1107 -14.52 57.68 1.43
N GLN A 1108 -13.44 56.89 1.29
CA GLN A 1108 -12.57 56.89 0.12
C GLN A 1108 -13.02 55.91 -0.98
N LEU A 1109 -14.04 55.08 -0.72
CA LEU A 1109 -14.62 54.18 -1.74
C LEU A 1109 -15.47 54.96 -2.75
N ASP A 1110 -15.57 54.45 -3.97
CA ASP A 1110 -16.49 54.95 -4.99
C ASP A 1110 -17.96 54.84 -4.53
N GLU A 1111 -18.83 55.73 -5.02
CA GLU A 1111 -20.24 55.76 -4.61
C GLU A 1111 -20.96 54.42 -4.80
N LYS A 1112 -20.56 53.67 -5.82
CA LYS A 1112 -21.07 52.33 -6.13
C LYS A 1112 -20.71 51.32 -5.02
N ASP A 1113 -19.43 51.23 -4.67
CA ASP A 1113 -18.94 50.34 -3.60
C ASP A 1113 -19.50 50.74 -2.23
N GLN A 1114 -19.59 52.05 -1.97
CA GLN A 1114 -20.27 52.55 -0.76
C GLN A 1114 -21.73 52.10 -0.71
N THR A 1115 -22.44 52.05 -1.84
CA THR A 1115 -23.85 51.63 -1.88
C THR A 1115 -24.00 50.15 -1.58
N VAL A 1116 -23.14 49.29 -2.13
CA VAL A 1116 -23.13 47.85 -1.86
C VAL A 1116 -22.83 47.57 -0.38
N LEU A 1117 -21.81 48.22 0.17
CA LEU A 1117 -21.44 48.05 1.58
C LEU A 1117 -22.46 48.68 2.54
N LYS A 1118 -23.10 49.80 2.17
CA LYS A 1118 -24.22 50.38 2.94
C LYS A 1118 -25.40 49.43 3.05
N LYS A 1119 -25.70 48.61 2.03
CA LYS A 1119 -26.76 47.60 2.11
C LYS A 1119 -26.50 46.55 3.19
N LEU A 1120 -25.23 46.24 3.48
CA LEU A 1120 -24.85 45.36 4.60
C LEU A 1120 -24.98 46.04 5.97
N LEU A 1121 -24.83 47.37 6.02
CA LEU A 1121 -24.92 48.18 7.24
C LEU A 1121 -26.36 48.59 7.62
N ILE A 1122 -27.32 48.54 6.69
CA ILE A 1122 -28.71 49.00 6.88
C ILE A 1122 -29.63 47.92 7.49
N ASN A 1123 -29.14 46.70 7.71
CA ASN A 1123 -29.90 45.62 8.37
C ASN A 1123 -29.78 45.58 9.91
N GLU A 1124 -29.40 46.70 10.54
CA GLU A 1124 -29.64 46.97 11.98
C GLU A 1124 -30.69 48.07 12.19
#